data_AF-A0A0R3VUI7-F1
#
_entry.id   AF-A0A0R3VUI7-F1
#
_cell.length_a   1.000
_cell.length_b   1.000
_cell.length_c   1.000
_cell.angle_alpha   90.00
_cell.angle_beta   90.00
_cell.angle_gamma   90.00
#
_symmetry.space_group_name_H-M   'P 1'
#
loop_
_entity.id
_entity.type
_entity.pdbx_description
1 polymer ?
#
loop_
_entity_poly.entity_id
_entity_poly.type
_entity_poly.pdbx_seq_one_letter_code
_entity_poly.pdbx_strand_id
1 'polypeptide(L)'
;MHNGSSCNNQLGLVELIRIGLIHSPSGRLLTSETFQGSLNVSGVSLKRKQIWTLYTESKNPTAFLLQNHLGNFLSADHNGKVTLISDKPGSEERFIIHFEPRASGEIALQSEKHGFYLQWTGTEMRCFSKEPVWWGMRLGMHPQIHLHSVHRSCFVRSANKESELRAVTKMPCSPKFLLWLQQLPLPPASGTDSSAYSKEVVARLSRVAIRTQSGRYLCADGSLVDSIEEASLFAISFKPGRLQLVMFQDMNGEYLTVGAGGVLKVKMGAREPRREEFFSIETPSNQSFVYPAVSHHSNQVLKAPTFELKGLTFSTAMEELEDHKNTIYQLEYVGGRGPDMADIVNAASTPLVDASSAAFSFDGTDEGATYLTTGLWRLRSQDRRLWQILPTGSAQLAPEDCAKDITFEILYVPSYMEEGANDACGAEAKGHMNIRGGVVFRTLGGATVCAKPLGAIGISDKRTDCANWQPSPAEVLHLLPLINRISIACYSPFACAFLAPAAGAAVRRSSVGATSTVDCTSCVPQQWLLRHLIAGTVQFFTKQTDRWMILTVTTQGNVTLTPSETGPDETEAEAGVGTGPNSETEFVIFMTSDKYALLRPLLSVGSGQRRPALLAANLQGGVKLDVSGTITPGCIWQI
;
A
#
# COMPACT_ATOMS: atom_id res chain seq x y z
N MET A 1 12.85 3.99 -17.25
CA MET A 1 13.39 5.36 -17.44
C MET A 1 12.26 6.28 -17.04
N HIS A 2 12.43 6.93 -15.89
CA HIS A 2 11.42 7.71 -15.17
C HIS A 2 11.29 9.10 -15.80
N ASN A 3 10.12 9.76 -15.75
CA ASN A 3 10.04 11.19 -16.13
C ASN A 3 9.39 12.10 -15.08
N GLY A 4 8.59 11.61 -14.13
CA GLY A 4 8.11 12.42 -12.99
C GLY A 4 9.05 12.39 -11.78
N SER A 5 9.56 11.20 -11.43
CA SER A 5 10.62 11.05 -10.42
C SER A 5 12.00 11.51 -10.94
N SER A 6 12.12 11.72 -12.25
CA SER A 6 13.39 11.97 -12.94
C SER A 6 13.86 13.42 -12.82
N CYS A 7 12.96 14.41 -12.84
CA CYS A 7 13.38 15.80 -12.67
C CYS A 7 13.95 16.05 -11.27
N ASN A 8 13.30 15.55 -10.21
CA ASN A 8 13.76 15.69 -8.84
C ASN A 8 15.03 14.85 -8.57
N ASN A 9 15.12 13.64 -9.13
CA ASN A 9 16.36 12.85 -9.07
C ASN A 9 17.52 13.51 -9.84
N GLN A 10 17.25 14.16 -10.98
CA GLN A 10 18.23 14.96 -11.74
C GLN A 10 18.68 16.20 -10.94
N LEU A 11 17.77 16.79 -10.15
CA LEU A 11 18.07 17.86 -9.20
C LEU A 11 18.78 17.35 -7.93
N GLY A 12 18.99 16.04 -7.81
CA GLY A 12 19.64 15.41 -6.66
C GLY A 12 18.80 15.50 -5.37
N LEU A 13 17.47 15.55 -5.49
CA LEU A 13 16.53 15.58 -4.37
C LEU A 13 16.13 14.17 -3.95
N VAL A 14 15.94 13.96 -2.64
CA VAL A 14 15.46 12.72 -2.05
C VAL A 14 14.14 13.00 -1.36
N GLU A 15 13.06 12.31 -1.77
CA GLU A 15 11.78 12.37 -1.07
C GLU A 15 11.94 11.74 0.32
N LEU A 16 11.60 12.52 1.36
CA LEU A 16 11.67 12.04 2.74
C LEU A 16 10.32 11.53 3.23
N ILE A 17 9.30 12.39 3.20
CA ILE A 17 7.97 12.08 3.73
C ILE A 17 6.95 13.09 3.18
N ARG A 18 5.67 12.68 3.11
CA ARG A 18 4.55 13.57 2.81
C ARG A 18 3.86 13.97 4.10
N ILE A 19 3.53 15.27 4.25
CA ILE A 19 2.87 15.81 5.44
C ILE A 19 1.71 16.74 5.10
N GLY A 20 0.84 16.97 6.08
CA GLY A 20 -0.09 18.10 6.14
C GLY A 20 0.21 18.99 7.34
N LEU A 21 -0.12 20.27 7.23
CA LEU A 21 0.12 21.27 8.27
C LEU A 21 -1.20 21.79 8.81
N ILE A 22 -1.49 21.54 10.08
CA ILE A 22 -2.66 22.04 10.79
C ILE A 22 -2.29 23.38 11.42
N HIS A 23 -3.04 24.42 11.11
CA HIS A 23 -2.93 25.68 11.80
C HIS A 23 -3.51 25.55 13.21
N SER A 24 -2.65 25.61 14.22
CA SER A 24 -3.01 25.31 15.62
C SER A 24 -4.26 26.08 16.11
N PRO A 25 -4.39 27.41 15.87
CA PRO A 25 -5.58 28.16 16.30
C PRO A 25 -6.90 27.76 15.62
N SER A 26 -6.89 27.37 14.34
CA SER A 26 -8.13 27.07 13.60
C SER A 26 -8.41 25.58 13.43
N GLY A 27 -7.41 24.73 13.69
CA GLY A 27 -7.38 23.30 13.36
C GLY A 27 -7.66 22.98 11.89
N ARG A 28 -7.56 23.97 11.00
CA ARG A 28 -7.68 23.78 9.54
C ARG A 28 -6.31 23.53 8.93
N LEU A 29 -6.28 22.84 7.80
CA LEU A 29 -5.08 22.49 7.08
C LEU A 29 -4.64 23.61 6.13
N LEU A 30 -3.33 23.85 6.08
CA LEU A 30 -2.69 24.65 5.04
C LEU A 30 -2.98 24.03 3.67
N THR A 31 -3.52 24.86 2.80
CA THR A 31 -4.03 24.47 1.49
C THR A 31 -3.35 25.30 0.43
N SER A 32 -2.75 24.63 -0.55
CA SER A 32 -2.25 25.24 -1.78
C SER A 32 -3.36 25.19 -2.82
N GLU A 33 -3.80 26.36 -3.29
CA GLU A 33 -4.79 26.44 -4.35
C GLU A 33 -4.18 26.19 -5.72
N THR A 34 -5.01 25.67 -6.62
CA THR A 34 -4.60 25.33 -7.99
C THR A 34 -4.36 26.58 -8.83
N PHE A 35 -5.11 27.66 -8.57
CA PHE A 35 -5.01 28.91 -9.32
C PHE A 35 -4.13 29.92 -8.59
N GLN A 36 -3.19 30.51 -9.33
CA GLN A 36 -2.31 31.61 -8.89
C GLN A 36 -1.36 31.30 -7.72
N GLY A 37 -1.16 30.02 -7.37
CA GLY A 37 -0.24 29.61 -6.30
C GLY A 37 -0.59 30.21 -4.94
N SER A 38 -1.86 30.54 -4.72
CA SER A 38 -2.32 31.13 -3.46
C SER A 38 -2.37 30.09 -2.33
N LEU A 39 -2.11 30.56 -1.11
CA LEU A 39 -2.13 29.78 0.11
C LEU A 39 -3.28 30.22 1.00
N ASN A 40 -3.97 29.26 1.61
CA ASN A 40 -4.97 29.55 2.64
C ASN A 40 -5.00 28.45 3.71
N VAL A 41 -5.78 28.69 4.76
CA VAL A 41 -5.94 27.78 5.91
C VAL A 41 -7.41 27.39 6.04
N SER A 42 -7.91 26.61 5.08
CA SER A 42 -9.33 26.22 5.00
C SER A 42 -9.57 24.70 4.97
N GLY A 43 -8.52 23.90 4.75
CA GLY A 43 -8.66 22.46 4.54
C GLY A 43 -9.22 21.74 5.77
N VAL A 44 -10.17 20.83 5.54
CA VAL A 44 -10.83 20.05 6.61
C VAL A 44 -10.42 18.58 6.62
N SER A 45 -9.71 18.15 5.56
CA SER A 45 -9.28 16.78 5.33
C SER A 45 -7.97 16.80 4.56
N LEU A 46 -7.10 15.80 4.80
CA LEU A 46 -5.81 15.71 4.14
C LEU A 46 -5.95 15.14 2.71
N LYS A 47 -6.37 16.00 1.78
CA LYS A 47 -6.50 15.69 0.35
C LYS A 47 -5.33 16.29 -0.43
N ARG A 48 -5.36 16.15 -1.75
CA ARG A 48 -4.33 16.60 -2.70
C ARG A 48 -3.78 18.00 -2.38
N LYS A 49 -4.64 19.00 -2.19
CA LYS A 49 -4.24 20.40 -1.96
C LYS A 49 -3.61 20.66 -0.59
N GLN A 50 -3.78 19.74 0.37
CA GLN A 50 -3.28 19.85 1.74
C GLN A 50 -2.00 19.03 1.96
N ILE A 51 -1.58 18.23 0.97
CA ILE A 51 -0.38 17.40 1.04
C ILE A 51 0.83 18.17 0.54
N TRP A 52 1.88 18.15 1.36
CA TRP A 52 3.19 18.72 1.10
C TRP A 52 4.23 17.60 1.09
N THR A 53 5.01 17.51 0.02
CA THR A 53 6.10 16.52 -0.08
C THR A 53 7.38 17.17 0.40
N LEU A 54 8.00 16.59 1.43
CA LEU A 54 9.29 17.03 1.96
C LEU A 54 10.41 16.36 1.17
N TYR A 55 11.30 17.17 0.61
CA TYR A 55 12.54 16.72 -0.01
C TYR A 55 13.75 17.19 0.79
N THR A 56 14.85 16.46 0.64
CA THR A 56 16.18 16.86 1.08
C THR A 56 17.14 16.82 -0.09
N GLU A 57 18.20 17.61 -0.04
CA GLU A 57 19.26 17.56 -1.05
C GLU A 57 20.26 16.44 -0.73
N SER A 58 20.55 15.59 -1.71
CA SER A 58 21.50 14.47 -1.56
C SER A 58 22.93 14.91 -1.23
N LYS A 59 23.37 16.07 -1.74
CA LYS A 59 24.73 16.59 -1.54
C LYS A 59 24.89 17.32 -0.21
N ASN A 60 23.88 18.09 0.21
CA ASN A 60 23.94 18.90 1.43
C ASN A 60 22.58 18.90 2.16
N PRO A 61 22.22 17.81 2.86
CA PRO A 61 20.93 17.67 3.52
C PRO A 61 20.90 18.45 4.85
N THR A 62 20.98 19.79 4.80
CA THR A 62 20.88 20.66 5.99
C THR A 62 19.49 21.25 6.18
N ALA A 63 18.68 21.27 5.11
CA ALA A 63 17.35 21.85 5.09
C ALA A 63 16.36 20.95 4.34
N PHE A 64 15.08 21.25 4.53
CA PHE A 64 13.97 20.66 3.83
C PHE A 64 13.47 21.60 2.74
N LEU A 65 12.98 21.01 1.66
CA LEU A 65 12.27 21.67 0.59
C LEU A 65 10.83 21.17 0.61
N LEU A 66 9.86 22.08 0.63
CA LEU A 66 8.44 21.74 0.69
C LEU A 66 7.83 21.90 -0.70
N GLN A 67 7.43 20.81 -1.34
CA GLN A 67 6.78 20.84 -2.65
C GLN A 67 5.27 20.63 -2.51
N ASN A 68 4.46 21.44 -3.18
CA ASN A 68 3.01 21.25 -3.26
C ASN A 68 2.64 20.19 -4.32
N HIS A 69 1.35 19.89 -4.42
CA HIS A 69 0.79 18.96 -5.42
C HIS A 69 0.97 19.38 -6.89
N LEU A 70 1.33 20.64 -7.17
CA LEU A 70 1.59 21.13 -8.53
C LEU A 70 3.06 20.98 -8.94
N GLY A 71 3.94 20.55 -8.03
CA GLY A 71 5.38 20.50 -8.26
C GLY A 71 6.13 21.78 -7.90
N ASN A 72 5.46 22.78 -7.32
CA ASN A 72 6.09 24.04 -6.95
C ASN A 72 6.62 23.97 -5.51
N PHE A 73 7.80 24.54 -5.29
CA PHE A 73 8.43 24.66 -3.98
C PHE A 73 7.95 25.92 -3.25
N LEU A 74 7.71 25.77 -1.95
CA LEU A 74 7.46 26.88 -1.04
C LEU A 74 8.71 27.74 -0.94
N SER A 75 8.59 29.05 -1.09
CA SER A 75 9.70 30.00 -0.91
C SER A 75 9.34 31.13 0.03
N ALA A 76 10.34 31.69 0.71
CA ALA A 76 10.20 32.82 1.61
C ALA A 76 11.30 33.86 1.33
N ASP A 77 10.90 35.08 0.96
CA ASP A 77 11.83 36.18 0.65
C ASP A 77 12.31 36.95 1.89
N HIS A 78 13.23 37.90 1.69
CA HIS A 78 13.80 38.71 2.76
C HIS A 78 12.79 39.64 3.46
N ASN A 79 11.63 39.90 2.85
CA ASN A 79 10.52 40.66 3.43
C ASN A 79 9.50 39.74 4.13
N GLY A 80 9.79 38.43 4.19
CA GLY A 80 8.89 37.41 4.71
C GLY A 80 7.66 37.18 3.83
N LYS A 81 7.68 37.55 2.55
CA LYS A 81 6.64 37.18 1.59
C LYS A 81 6.83 35.72 1.19
N VAL A 82 5.75 34.95 1.21
CA VAL A 82 5.76 33.54 0.84
C VAL A 82 5.19 33.37 -0.56
N THR A 83 5.85 32.56 -1.40
CA THR A 83 5.36 32.25 -2.76
C THR A 83 5.46 30.75 -3.08
N LEU A 84 4.70 30.31 -4.09
CA LEU A 84 4.64 28.92 -4.59
C LEU A 84 4.70 28.87 -6.11
N ILE A 85 5.71 29.53 -6.66
CA ILE A 85 5.87 29.67 -8.12
C ILE A 85 7.11 28.92 -8.63
N SER A 86 8.13 28.73 -7.78
CA SER A 86 9.38 28.11 -8.21
C SER A 86 9.21 26.60 -8.44
N ASP A 87 9.56 26.14 -9.63
CA ASP A 87 9.63 24.72 -9.99
C ASP A 87 11.00 24.09 -9.65
N LYS A 88 11.95 24.92 -9.20
CA LYS A 88 13.32 24.51 -8.83
C LYS A 88 13.67 24.99 -7.43
N PRO A 89 14.41 24.18 -6.65
CA PRO A 89 14.90 24.60 -5.35
C PRO A 89 16.03 25.64 -5.48
N GLY A 90 15.95 26.71 -4.69
CA GLY A 90 16.98 27.73 -4.53
C GLY A 90 17.24 28.03 -3.05
N SER A 91 17.89 29.16 -2.76
CA SER A 91 18.20 29.54 -1.36
C SER A 91 16.98 29.96 -0.55
N GLU A 92 15.92 30.42 -1.21
CA GLU A 92 14.69 30.93 -0.57
C GLU A 92 13.69 29.81 -0.26
N GLU A 93 13.87 28.65 -0.90
CA GLU A 93 13.00 27.48 -0.79
C GLU A 93 13.40 26.53 0.35
N ARG A 94 14.46 26.86 1.08
CA ARG A 94 15.08 26.02 2.09
C ARG A 94 14.57 26.36 3.48
N PHE A 95 14.04 25.35 4.17
CA PHE A 95 13.47 25.49 5.50
C PHE A 95 14.10 24.52 6.51
N ILE A 96 14.33 25.01 7.72
CA ILE A 96 14.64 24.19 8.90
C ILE A 96 13.32 23.84 9.58
N ILE A 97 13.11 22.56 9.85
CA ILE A 97 11.97 22.08 10.65
C ILE A 97 12.43 21.94 12.10
N HIS A 98 11.80 22.69 12.99
CA HIS A 98 11.95 22.55 14.43
C HIS A 98 10.78 21.75 14.98
N PHE A 99 11.06 20.78 15.85
CA PHE A 99 10.04 19.99 16.54
C PHE A 99 9.78 20.59 17.93
N GLU A 100 8.53 20.58 18.35
CA GLU A 100 8.15 21.15 19.65
C GLU A 100 8.85 20.40 20.81
N PRO A 101 9.53 21.11 21.75
CA PRO A 101 10.37 20.47 22.77
C PRO A 101 9.65 19.55 23.77
N ARG A 102 8.35 19.73 23.98
CA ARG A 102 7.50 18.86 24.82
C ARG A 102 6.89 17.72 24.01
N ALA A 103 7.41 17.47 22.80
CA ALA A 103 6.94 16.44 21.89
C ALA A 103 5.43 16.53 21.64
N SER A 104 4.87 17.74 21.47
CA SER A 104 3.44 17.90 21.12
C SER A 104 3.08 17.29 19.76
N GLY A 105 4.08 16.99 18.92
CA GLY A 105 3.90 16.57 17.53
C GLY A 105 3.75 17.75 16.57
N GLU A 106 3.75 18.98 17.08
CA GLU A 106 3.77 20.19 16.26
C GLU A 106 5.18 20.50 15.76
N ILE A 107 5.25 21.19 14.62
CA ILE A 107 6.48 21.62 13.97
C ILE A 107 6.45 23.11 13.65
N ALA A 108 7.62 23.75 13.64
CA ALA A 108 7.80 25.12 13.17
C ALA A 108 8.74 25.13 11.96
N LEU A 109 8.36 25.89 10.93
CA LEU A 109 9.11 26.00 9.67
C LEU A 109 9.85 27.34 9.66
N GLN A 110 11.18 27.30 9.68
CA GLN A 110 12.04 28.48 9.66
C GLN A 110 12.74 28.59 8.31
N SER A 111 12.72 29.76 7.66
CA SER A 111 13.56 30.01 6.49
C SER A 111 15.04 29.87 6.87
N GLU A 112 15.78 28.99 6.19
CA GLU A 112 17.21 28.77 6.47
C GLU A 112 18.02 30.05 6.22
N LYS A 113 17.64 30.81 5.19
CA LYS A 113 18.36 32.04 4.79
C LYS A 113 18.06 33.24 5.67
N HIS A 114 16.79 33.46 6.02
CA HIS A 114 16.36 34.68 6.71
C HIS A 114 16.11 34.50 8.21
N GLY A 115 16.01 33.25 8.68
CA GLY A 115 15.81 32.95 10.10
C GLY A 115 14.41 33.24 10.65
N PHE A 116 13.45 33.61 9.80
CA PHE A 116 12.07 33.86 10.19
C PHE A 116 11.20 32.60 10.09
N TYR A 117 10.15 32.55 10.90
CA TYR A 117 9.19 31.45 10.94
C TYR A 117 7.95 31.72 10.10
N LEU A 118 7.50 30.64 9.45
CA LEU A 118 6.32 30.56 8.62
C LEU A 118 5.04 30.62 9.48
N GLN A 119 4.14 31.52 9.15
CA GLN A 119 2.92 31.81 9.89
C GLN A 119 1.75 32.22 8.99
N TRP A 120 0.55 32.04 9.50
CA TRP A 120 -0.68 32.55 8.90
C TRP A 120 -1.10 33.83 9.62
N THR A 121 -1.32 34.92 8.88
CA THR A 121 -1.71 36.21 9.47
C THR A 121 -3.23 36.37 9.66
N GLY A 122 -4.02 35.39 9.22
CA GLY A 122 -5.48 35.52 9.08
C GLY A 122 -5.91 35.78 7.63
N THR A 123 -5.05 36.41 6.83
CA THR A 123 -5.35 36.79 5.44
C THR A 123 -4.38 36.19 4.43
N GLU A 124 -3.12 36.04 4.80
CA GLU A 124 -2.07 35.57 3.90
C GLU A 124 -1.00 34.75 4.64
N MET A 125 -0.28 33.95 3.87
CA MET A 125 0.87 33.22 4.37
C MET A 125 2.11 34.11 4.35
N ARG A 126 2.83 34.14 5.47
CA ARG A 126 4.01 34.97 5.65
C ARG A 126 5.10 34.23 6.41
N CYS A 127 6.35 34.66 6.25
CA CYS A 127 7.50 34.11 6.93
C CYS A 127 8.33 35.25 7.56
N PHE A 128 7.75 35.94 8.55
CA PHE A 128 8.39 37.08 9.22
C PHE A 128 8.45 36.96 10.76
N SER A 129 7.89 35.90 11.34
CA SER A 129 7.91 35.75 12.79
C SER A 129 9.33 35.51 13.27
N LYS A 130 9.74 36.17 14.36
CA LYS A 130 11.02 35.93 15.02
C LYS A 130 10.96 34.76 16.00
N GLU A 131 9.76 34.42 16.46
CA GLU A 131 9.50 33.31 17.37
C GLU A 131 8.90 32.11 16.63
N PRO A 132 9.14 30.87 17.09
CA PRO A 132 8.55 29.68 16.49
C PRO A 132 7.03 29.73 16.45
N VAL A 133 6.47 29.50 15.25
CA VAL A 133 5.04 29.33 15.04
C VAL A 133 4.74 27.85 14.79
N TRP A 134 3.95 27.27 15.68
CA TRP A 134 3.70 25.83 15.73
C TRP A 134 2.52 25.42 14.84
N TRP A 135 2.77 24.40 14.03
CA TRP A 135 1.81 23.77 13.12
C TRP A 135 1.66 22.31 13.50
N GLY A 136 0.43 21.82 13.62
CA GLY A 136 0.21 20.38 13.82
C GLY A 136 0.62 19.59 12.60
N MET A 137 1.34 18.47 12.78
CA MET A 137 1.83 17.65 11.68
C MET A 137 0.91 16.44 11.43
N ARG A 138 0.48 16.28 10.18
CA ARG A 138 -0.25 15.10 9.71
C ARG A 138 0.60 14.29 8.75
N LEU A 139 0.57 12.97 8.85
CA LEU A 139 1.25 12.10 7.90
C LEU A 139 0.40 11.92 6.64
N GLY A 140 1.00 12.19 5.47
CA GLY A 140 0.41 11.97 4.15
C GLY A 140 0.94 10.70 3.48
N MET A 141 1.22 9.66 4.27
CA MET A 141 1.76 8.38 3.78
C MET A 141 0.78 7.23 4.00
N HIS A 142 1.03 6.10 3.34
CA HIS A 142 0.27 4.88 3.60
C HIS A 142 0.49 4.42 5.05
N PRO A 143 -0.56 4.05 5.80
CA PRO A 143 -0.45 3.80 7.23
C PRO A 143 0.25 2.47 7.55
N GLN A 144 0.18 1.49 6.65
CA GLN A 144 0.79 0.19 6.85
C GLN A 144 2.28 0.23 6.52
N ILE A 145 3.11 -0.13 7.48
CA ILE A 145 4.57 0.00 7.41
C ILE A 145 5.29 -1.23 7.97
N HIS A 146 6.53 -1.40 7.55
CA HIS A 146 7.54 -2.08 8.34
C HIS A 146 8.38 -1.06 9.10
N LEU A 147 8.58 -1.30 10.39
CA LEU A 147 9.45 -0.47 11.21
C LEU A 147 10.77 -1.22 11.42
N HIS A 148 11.89 -0.59 11.09
CA HIS A 148 13.21 -1.21 11.18
C HIS A 148 14.12 -0.42 12.13
N SER A 149 14.73 -1.12 13.08
CA SER A 149 15.69 -0.54 14.03
C SER A 149 17.06 -0.42 13.37
N VAL A 150 17.58 0.80 13.29
CA VAL A 150 18.90 1.07 12.69
C VAL A 150 20.04 0.52 13.53
N HIS A 151 19.88 0.50 14.85
CA HIS A 151 20.88 -0.03 15.78
C HIS A 151 20.97 -1.56 15.72
N ARG A 152 19.83 -2.26 15.76
CA ARG A 152 19.81 -3.73 15.73
C ARG A 152 19.91 -4.30 14.31
N SER A 153 19.66 -3.48 13.28
CA SER A 153 19.46 -3.93 11.89
C SER A 153 18.41 -5.03 11.79
N CYS A 154 17.31 -4.86 12.52
CA CYS A 154 16.21 -5.80 12.65
C CYS A 154 14.86 -5.09 12.52
N PHE A 155 13.90 -5.78 11.92
CA PHE A 155 12.50 -5.37 11.85
C PHE A 155 11.79 -5.60 13.18
N VAL A 156 10.88 -4.68 13.48
CA VAL A 156 9.98 -4.70 14.63
C VAL A 156 8.82 -5.63 14.33
N ARG A 157 8.44 -6.46 15.30
CA ARG A 157 7.27 -7.34 15.23
C ARG A 157 6.54 -7.42 16.56
N SER A 158 5.27 -7.83 16.53
CA SER A 158 4.58 -8.30 17.73
C SER A 158 5.24 -9.59 18.27
N ALA A 159 5.30 -9.68 19.59
CA ALA A 159 5.92 -10.79 20.32
C ALA A 159 5.11 -11.15 21.57
N ASN A 160 5.49 -12.26 22.23
CA ASN A 160 4.92 -12.71 23.51
C ASN A 160 3.39 -12.71 23.54
N LYS A 161 2.75 -13.45 22.62
CA LYS A 161 1.27 -13.49 22.50
C LYS A 161 0.65 -12.09 22.37
N GLU A 162 1.32 -11.21 21.63
CA GLU A 162 0.90 -9.83 21.38
C GLU A 162 0.80 -8.96 22.64
N SER A 163 1.72 -9.14 23.58
CA SER A 163 1.86 -8.26 24.75
C SER A 163 2.87 -7.12 24.54
N GLU A 164 3.80 -7.25 23.58
CA GLU A 164 4.88 -6.28 23.35
C GLU A 164 5.40 -6.30 21.90
N LEU A 165 6.20 -5.29 21.55
CA LEU A 165 6.94 -5.23 20.29
C LEU A 165 8.44 -5.50 20.47
N ARG A 166 9.04 -6.22 19.51
CA ARG A 166 10.47 -6.54 19.50
C ARG A 166 11.15 -6.34 18.15
N ALA A 167 12.36 -5.78 18.15
CA ALA A 167 13.27 -5.70 17.00
C ALA A 167 14.32 -6.83 17.06
N VAL A 168 13.99 -8.00 16.53
CA VAL A 168 14.81 -9.23 16.70
C VAL A 168 15.13 -9.97 15.41
N THR A 169 14.43 -9.70 14.30
CA THR A 169 14.55 -10.49 13.07
C THR A 169 14.92 -9.59 11.89
N LYS A 170 15.83 -10.05 11.04
CA LYS A 170 16.32 -9.27 9.88
C LYS A 170 15.44 -9.39 8.62
N MET A 171 14.36 -10.17 8.65
CA MET A 171 13.43 -10.38 7.53
C MET A 171 11.98 -10.34 8.05
N PRO A 172 11.10 -9.52 7.45
CA PRO A 172 9.71 -9.43 7.85
C PRO A 172 8.83 -10.35 6.99
N CYS A 173 8.66 -11.59 7.43
CA CYS A 173 8.02 -12.65 6.63
C CYS A 173 6.66 -13.11 7.16
N SER A 174 6.20 -12.60 8.29
CA SER A 174 4.90 -12.95 8.87
C SER A 174 4.06 -11.71 9.15
N PRO A 175 2.75 -11.86 9.39
CA PRO A 175 1.87 -10.72 9.65
C PRO A 175 2.21 -9.96 10.94
N LYS A 176 2.97 -10.59 11.85
CA LYS A 176 3.45 -9.97 13.10
C LYS A 176 4.34 -8.74 12.85
N PHE A 177 4.92 -8.58 11.65
CA PHE A 177 5.80 -7.46 11.30
C PHE A 177 5.07 -6.24 10.74
N LEU A 178 3.83 -6.41 10.27
CA LEU A 178 3.09 -5.29 9.70
C LEU A 178 2.53 -4.43 10.83
N LEU A 179 2.94 -3.16 10.85
CA LEU A 179 2.45 -2.17 11.80
C LEU A 179 1.66 -1.10 11.07
N TRP A 180 0.79 -0.42 11.81
CA TRP A 180 0.02 0.71 11.33
C TRP A 180 0.47 1.96 12.08
N LEU A 181 0.90 3.00 11.37
CA LEU A 181 1.02 4.34 11.92
C LEU A 181 -0.34 5.02 11.83
N GLN A 182 -1.06 5.04 12.94
CA GLN A 182 -2.39 5.61 13.02
C GLN A 182 -2.34 6.97 13.71
N GLN A 183 -3.06 7.95 13.17
CA GLN A 183 -3.33 9.19 13.89
C GLN A 183 -4.83 9.30 14.15
N LEU A 184 -5.21 10.07 15.17
CA LEU A 184 -6.61 10.38 15.42
C LEU A 184 -7.23 11.07 14.20
N PRO A 185 -8.50 10.78 13.87
CA PRO A 185 -9.17 11.39 12.73
C PRO A 185 -9.37 12.90 12.97
N LEU A 186 -9.32 13.69 11.89
CA LEU A 186 -9.72 15.09 11.95
C LEU A 186 -11.23 15.15 12.20
N PRO A 187 -11.73 16.02 13.09
CA PRO A 187 -13.16 16.09 13.36
C PRO A 187 -13.94 16.59 12.13
N PRO A 188 -15.19 16.13 11.95
CA PRO A 188 -16.01 16.49 10.81
C PRO A 188 -16.28 18.00 10.77
N ALA A 189 -16.42 18.55 9.57
CA ALA A 189 -16.66 19.97 9.37
C ALA A 189 -18.06 20.46 9.83
N SER A 190 -18.96 19.54 10.20
CA SER A 190 -20.35 19.84 10.54
C SER A 190 -20.53 20.14 12.04
N GLY A 191 -20.55 21.42 12.36
CA GLY A 191 -21.01 21.96 13.63
C GLY A 191 -20.98 23.47 13.52
N THR A 192 -22.10 24.12 13.80
CA THR A 192 -22.26 25.59 13.90
C THR A 192 -21.38 26.24 14.98
N ASP A 193 -20.55 25.45 15.67
CA ASP A 193 -19.54 25.92 16.59
C ASP A 193 -18.20 26.01 15.86
N SER A 194 -17.92 27.20 15.32
CA SER A 194 -16.58 27.62 14.92
C SER A 194 -15.66 27.80 16.14
N SER A 195 -15.69 26.88 17.11
CA SER A 195 -14.77 26.93 18.25
C SER A 195 -13.38 26.60 17.72
N ALA A 196 -12.47 27.58 17.81
CA ALA A 196 -11.05 27.37 17.67
C ALA A 196 -10.64 26.08 18.39
N TYR A 197 -9.86 25.23 17.73
CA TYR A 197 -9.30 24.07 18.41
C TYR A 197 -8.35 24.57 19.48
N SER A 198 -8.45 24.02 20.69
CA SER A 198 -7.42 24.27 21.69
C SER A 198 -6.09 23.69 21.19
N LYS A 199 -4.99 24.30 21.65
CA LYS A 199 -3.64 23.86 21.30
C LYS A 199 -3.43 22.38 21.67
N GLU A 200 -4.00 21.94 22.79
CA GLU A 200 -3.92 20.56 23.28
C GLU A 200 -4.58 19.57 22.30
N VAL A 201 -5.69 19.96 21.66
CA VAL A 201 -6.35 19.10 20.66
C VAL A 201 -5.50 18.98 19.41
N VAL A 202 -4.91 20.07 18.91
CA VAL A 202 -4.03 20.01 17.73
C VAL A 202 -2.78 19.20 18.02
N ALA A 203 -2.17 19.36 19.19
CA ALA A 203 -1.06 18.52 19.63
C ALA A 203 -1.43 17.04 19.58
N ARG A 204 -2.57 16.66 20.20
CA ARG A 204 -3.03 15.27 20.21
C ARG A 204 -3.35 14.72 18.81
N LEU A 205 -3.90 15.54 17.91
CA LEU A 205 -4.13 15.20 16.50
C LEU A 205 -2.84 15.05 15.68
N SER A 206 -1.73 15.63 16.15
CA SER A 206 -0.43 15.63 15.46
C SER A 206 0.45 14.44 15.84
N ARG A 207 0.10 13.73 16.91
CA ARG A 207 0.79 12.52 17.35
C ARG A 207 0.33 11.28 16.57
N VAL A 208 1.13 10.23 16.63
CA VAL A 208 0.88 8.92 16.02
C VAL A 208 0.80 7.84 17.09
N ALA A 209 0.03 6.79 16.83
CA ALA A 209 0.05 5.54 17.57
C ALA A 209 0.61 4.43 16.68
N ILE A 210 1.43 3.56 17.27
CA ILE A 210 1.97 2.37 16.58
C ILE A 210 1.04 1.21 16.89
N ARG A 211 0.26 0.80 15.89
CA ARG A 211 -0.76 -0.24 16.01
C ARG A 211 -0.31 -1.55 15.36
N THR A 212 -0.54 -2.67 16.03
CA THR A 212 -0.33 -4.04 15.52
C THR A 212 -1.47 -4.47 14.60
N GLN A 213 -1.29 -5.55 13.82
CA GLN A 213 -2.38 -6.04 12.96
C GLN A 213 -3.64 -6.48 13.72
N SER A 214 -3.51 -7.01 14.94
CA SER A 214 -4.65 -7.38 15.79
C SER A 214 -5.40 -6.17 16.34
N GLY A 215 -4.83 -4.98 16.19
CA GLY A 215 -5.46 -3.72 16.52
C GLY A 215 -5.02 -3.10 17.83
N ARG A 216 -4.04 -3.71 18.53
CA ARG A 216 -3.49 -3.19 19.78
C ARG A 216 -2.41 -2.15 19.53
N TYR A 217 -2.26 -1.19 20.44
CA TYR A 217 -1.38 -0.02 20.34
C TYR A 217 -0.22 -0.09 21.34
N LEU A 218 0.99 0.27 20.91
CA LEU A 218 2.18 0.34 21.76
C LEU A 218 2.08 1.49 22.76
N CYS A 219 2.27 1.21 24.04
CA CYS A 219 2.45 2.18 25.10
C CYS A 219 3.93 2.51 25.34
N ALA A 220 4.18 3.68 25.94
CA ALA A 220 5.53 4.14 26.31
C ALA A 220 6.30 3.16 27.21
N ASP A 221 5.62 2.39 28.06
CA ASP A 221 6.21 1.38 28.93
C ASP A 221 6.61 0.07 28.20
N GLY A 222 6.19 -0.09 26.94
CA GLY A 222 6.42 -1.26 26.09
C GLY A 222 5.27 -2.26 26.04
N SER A 223 4.18 -2.02 26.79
CA SER A 223 2.97 -2.84 26.75
C SER A 223 2.10 -2.54 25.52
N LEU A 224 1.12 -3.40 25.24
CA LEU A 224 0.11 -3.23 24.19
C LEU A 224 -1.29 -3.08 24.80
N VAL A 225 -2.04 -2.06 24.35
CA VAL A 225 -3.41 -1.72 24.80
C VAL A 225 -4.42 -1.74 23.65
N ASP A 226 -5.71 -1.90 23.93
CA ASP A 226 -6.72 -2.13 22.89
C ASP A 226 -7.31 -0.84 22.29
N SER A 227 -6.97 0.32 22.85
CA SER A 227 -7.45 1.63 22.38
C SER A 227 -6.35 2.67 22.41
N ILE A 228 -6.51 3.75 21.64
CA ILE A 228 -5.56 4.87 21.64
C ILE A 228 -5.72 5.67 22.93
N GLU A 229 -4.70 5.57 23.78
CA GLU A 229 -4.53 6.32 25.02
C GLU A 229 -3.38 7.32 24.92
N GLU A 230 -3.28 8.26 25.86
CA GLU A 230 -2.20 9.26 25.84
C GLU A 230 -0.80 8.63 25.93
N ALA A 231 -0.66 7.54 26.70
CA ALA A 231 0.58 6.77 26.81
C ALA A 231 0.95 6.00 25.53
N SER A 232 0.02 5.87 24.57
CA SER A 232 0.23 5.20 23.28
C SER A 232 0.49 6.17 22.11
N LEU A 233 0.50 7.47 22.40
CA LEU A 233 0.72 8.52 21.41
C LEU A 233 2.17 9.00 21.46
N PHE A 234 2.78 9.07 20.28
CA PHE A 234 4.15 9.52 20.08
C PHE A 234 4.21 10.69 19.11
N ALA A 235 5.04 11.69 19.38
CA ALA A 235 5.46 12.63 18.36
C ALA A 235 6.52 11.99 17.46
N ILE A 236 6.42 12.23 16.16
CA ILE A 236 7.47 11.85 15.21
C ILE A 236 8.38 13.03 14.97
N SER A 237 9.69 12.79 15.04
CA SER A 237 10.71 13.72 14.58
C SER A 237 11.66 13.08 13.57
N PHE A 238 12.25 13.90 12.70
CA PHE A 238 13.19 13.48 11.67
C PHE A 238 14.18 14.59 11.36
N LYS A 239 15.35 14.23 10.82
CA LYS A 239 16.39 15.19 10.43
C LYS A 239 16.56 15.17 8.91
N PRO A 240 16.99 16.28 8.30
CA PRO A 240 17.32 16.26 6.89
C PRO A 240 18.48 15.28 6.68
N GLY A 241 18.33 14.40 5.71
CA GLY A 241 19.27 13.31 5.48
C GLY A 241 18.97 12.56 4.19
N ARG A 242 19.89 11.68 3.80
CA ARG A 242 19.72 10.78 2.65
C ARG A 242 18.81 9.59 2.96
N LEU A 243 18.75 9.20 4.23
CA LEU A 243 17.92 8.10 4.71
C LEU A 243 16.76 8.68 5.48
N GLN A 244 15.58 8.09 5.30
CA GLN A 244 14.40 8.40 6.10
C GLN A 244 14.58 7.81 7.50
N LEU A 245 15.19 8.60 8.38
CA LEU A 245 15.34 8.27 9.79
C LEU A 245 14.33 9.03 10.62
N VAL A 246 13.55 8.29 11.39
CA VAL A 246 12.54 8.84 12.31
C VAL A 246 12.88 8.45 13.74
N MET A 247 12.42 9.29 14.65
CA MET A 247 12.43 9.07 16.09
C MET A 247 11.01 9.24 16.61
N PHE A 248 10.67 8.49 17.65
CA PHE A 248 9.38 8.60 18.33
C PHE A 248 9.62 9.10 19.75
N GLN A 249 8.87 10.11 20.17
CA GLN A 249 8.94 10.69 21.51
C GLN A 249 7.60 10.56 22.21
N ASP A 250 7.62 10.17 23.47
CA ASP A 250 6.42 10.12 24.30
C ASP A 250 5.95 11.53 24.71
N MET A 251 4.92 11.59 25.56
CA MET A 251 4.39 12.85 26.07
C MET A 251 5.37 13.68 26.92
N ASN A 252 6.44 13.07 27.42
CA ASN A 252 7.47 13.72 28.24
C ASN A 252 8.68 14.14 27.40
N GLY A 253 8.67 13.88 26.08
CA GLY A 253 9.79 14.15 25.18
C GLY A 253 10.87 13.07 25.20
N GLU A 254 10.64 11.95 25.89
CA GLU A 254 11.58 10.84 26.01
C GLU A 254 11.45 9.91 24.80
N TYR A 255 12.58 9.37 24.35
CA TYR A 255 12.63 8.62 23.09
C TYR A 255 12.27 7.14 23.26
N LEU A 256 11.49 6.64 22.30
CA LEU A 256 11.33 5.21 22.07
C LEU A 256 12.66 4.60 21.64
N THR A 257 13.08 3.54 22.33
CA THR A 257 14.36 2.87 22.08
C THR A 257 14.18 1.36 21.96
N VAL A 258 15.23 0.68 21.54
CA VAL A 258 15.29 -0.79 21.50
C VAL A 258 16.14 -1.30 22.66
N GLY A 259 15.48 -1.74 23.73
CA GLY A 259 16.11 -2.22 24.95
C GLY A 259 16.78 -3.60 24.84
N ALA A 260 17.13 -4.15 26.00
CA ALA A 260 17.63 -5.52 26.12
C ALA A 260 16.58 -6.52 25.60
N GLY A 261 17.04 -7.60 24.94
CA GLY A 261 16.14 -8.58 24.30
C GLY A 261 15.37 -8.05 23.07
N GLY A 262 15.66 -6.83 22.63
CA GLY A 262 15.03 -6.20 21.47
C GLY A 262 13.68 -5.55 21.76
N VAL A 263 13.25 -5.46 23.02
CA VAL A 263 11.95 -4.88 23.40
C VAL A 263 11.90 -3.38 23.12
N LEU A 264 10.82 -2.92 22.50
CA LEU A 264 10.58 -1.49 22.27
C LEU A 264 9.92 -0.88 23.49
N LYS A 265 10.53 0.15 24.05
CA LYS A 265 9.96 0.97 25.14
C LYS A 265 10.67 2.31 25.22
N VAL A 266 10.05 3.27 25.89
CA VAL A 266 10.64 4.58 26.13
C VAL A 266 11.71 4.48 27.21
N LYS A 267 12.84 5.17 26.99
CA LYS A 267 13.96 5.22 27.93
C LYS A 267 14.03 6.58 28.57
N MET A 268 13.82 6.61 29.87
CA MET A 268 13.86 7.82 30.69
C MET A 268 15.26 8.45 30.73
N GLY A 269 15.33 9.78 30.68
CA GLY A 269 16.55 10.57 30.86
C GLY A 269 17.42 10.68 29.61
N ALA A 270 16.93 10.24 28.45
CA ALA A 270 17.67 10.35 27.19
C ALA A 270 17.38 11.72 26.54
N ARG A 271 18.16 12.75 26.91
CA ARG A 271 17.98 14.12 26.38
C ARG A 271 18.33 14.27 24.90
N GLU A 272 19.17 13.39 24.36
CA GLU A 272 19.55 13.38 22.95
C GLU A 272 19.42 11.97 22.37
N PRO A 273 18.82 11.82 21.18
CA PRO A 273 18.63 10.51 20.58
C PRO A 273 19.96 9.99 20.04
N ARG A 274 20.23 8.72 20.30
CA ARG A 274 21.38 7.98 19.75
C ARG A 274 20.86 7.01 18.68
N ARG A 275 21.78 6.20 18.17
CA ARG A 275 21.46 5.20 17.14
C ARG A 275 20.37 4.21 17.57
N GLU A 276 20.22 3.94 18.86
CA GLU A 276 19.20 3.04 19.45
C GLU A 276 17.77 3.57 19.27
N GLU A 277 17.61 4.89 19.18
CA GLU A 277 16.34 5.61 19.01
C GLU A 277 16.01 5.91 17.53
N PHE A 278 16.87 5.51 16.60
CA PHE A 278 16.67 5.72 15.16
C PHE A 278 15.98 4.53 14.51
N PHE A 279 14.88 4.82 13.83
CA PHE A 279 14.13 3.85 13.04
C PHE A 279 14.03 4.29 11.58
N SER A 280 13.96 3.32 10.67
CA SER A 280 13.49 3.54 9.30
C SER A 280 12.05 3.04 9.15
N ILE A 281 11.25 3.82 8.43
CA ILE A 281 9.91 3.39 8.00
C ILE A 281 10.05 2.86 6.58
N GLU A 282 9.66 1.60 6.38
CA GLU A 282 9.83 0.91 5.10
C GLU A 282 8.46 0.48 4.55
N THR A 283 8.33 0.52 3.23
CA THR A 283 7.20 -0.10 2.52
C THR A 283 7.14 -1.58 2.92
N PRO A 284 5.99 -2.11 3.37
CA PRO A 284 5.90 -3.50 3.74
C PRO A 284 6.24 -4.42 2.57
N SER A 285 7.10 -5.40 2.80
CA SER A 285 7.41 -6.40 1.79
C SER A 285 6.21 -7.31 1.54
N ASN A 286 6.03 -7.70 0.27
CA ASN A 286 4.94 -8.58 -0.12
C ASN A 286 5.43 -10.02 -0.08
N GLN A 287 4.90 -10.82 0.85
CA GLN A 287 5.07 -12.26 0.80
C GLN A 287 4.02 -12.85 -0.12
N SER A 288 4.42 -13.83 -0.91
CA SER A 288 3.59 -14.45 -1.94
C SER A 288 3.74 -15.97 -1.91
N PHE A 289 2.65 -16.64 -2.27
CA PHE A 289 2.61 -18.08 -2.50
C PHE A 289 2.40 -18.33 -4.00
N VAL A 290 3.18 -19.25 -4.58
CA VAL A 290 3.16 -19.55 -6.02
C VAL A 290 2.93 -21.04 -6.22
N TYR A 291 1.95 -21.41 -7.06
CA TYR A 291 1.61 -22.81 -7.35
C TYR A 291 1.07 -23.00 -8.78
N PRO A 292 1.22 -24.19 -9.39
CA PRO A 292 0.68 -24.47 -10.73
C PRO A 292 -0.85 -24.54 -10.78
N ALA A 293 -1.43 -24.07 -11.88
CA ALA A 293 -2.88 -24.03 -12.10
C ALA A 293 -3.57 -25.42 -12.21
N VAL A 294 -2.88 -26.43 -12.74
CA VAL A 294 -3.45 -27.76 -13.11
C VAL A 294 -3.79 -28.65 -11.88
N SER A 295 -3.84 -28.11 -10.68
CA SER A 295 -4.06 -28.86 -9.43
C SER A 295 -5.53 -29.06 -9.04
N HIS A 296 -6.49 -28.52 -9.81
CA HIS A 296 -7.91 -28.53 -9.39
C HIS A 296 -8.75 -29.74 -9.85
N HIS A 297 -8.32 -30.56 -10.81
CA HIS A 297 -9.19 -31.61 -11.39
C HIS A 297 -8.64 -33.04 -11.31
N SER A 298 -7.39 -33.22 -10.89
CA SER A 298 -6.91 -34.53 -10.48
C SER A 298 -6.74 -34.49 -8.96
N ASN A 299 -7.27 -35.49 -8.25
CA ASN A 299 -6.89 -35.80 -6.87
C ASN A 299 -5.39 -36.20 -6.73
N GLN A 300 -4.55 -35.83 -7.70
CA GLN A 300 -3.11 -35.91 -7.66
C GLN A 300 -2.60 -34.48 -7.49
N VAL A 301 -2.37 -34.10 -6.23
CA VAL A 301 -1.42 -33.06 -5.90
C VAL A 301 -0.13 -33.39 -6.66
N LEU A 302 0.16 -32.67 -7.74
CA LEU A 302 1.41 -32.80 -8.47
C LEU A 302 2.51 -32.45 -7.47
N LYS A 303 3.19 -33.49 -6.99
CA LYS A 303 4.40 -33.40 -6.17
C LYS A 303 5.50 -32.72 -6.99
N ALA A 304 5.49 -31.40 -7.05
CA ALA A 304 6.76 -30.67 -6.99
C ALA A 304 7.45 -31.10 -5.68
N PRO A 305 8.79 -31.13 -5.59
CA PRO A 305 9.46 -31.71 -4.43
C PRO A 305 8.95 -30.94 -3.20
N THR A 306 8.30 -31.66 -2.28
CA THR A 306 7.52 -31.16 -1.12
C THR A 306 6.21 -30.40 -1.39
N PHE A 307 5.16 -31.09 -1.87
CA PHE A 307 3.79 -30.58 -1.83
C PHE A 307 2.81 -31.68 -1.38
N GLU A 308 2.24 -31.56 -0.18
CA GLU A 308 0.94 -32.15 0.19
C GLU A 308 -0.03 -30.99 0.45
N LEU A 309 -0.87 -30.65 -0.53
CA LEU A 309 -2.05 -29.80 -0.32
C LEU A 309 -3.18 -30.67 0.24
N LYS A 310 -3.22 -30.85 1.56
CA LYS A 310 -4.44 -31.27 2.26
C LYS A 310 -4.84 -30.15 3.23
N GLY A 311 -5.95 -29.48 2.92
CA GLY A 311 -6.71 -28.72 3.93
C GLY A 311 -6.19 -27.34 4.33
N LEU A 312 -5.49 -26.60 3.45
CA LEU A 312 -5.08 -25.23 3.76
C LEU A 312 -6.28 -24.28 3.68
N THR A 313 -6.79 -23.94 4.86
CA THR A 313 -7.54 -22.72 5.10
C THR A 313 -6.54 -21.74 5.71
N PHE A 314 -6.34 -20.58 5.09
CA PHE A 314 -5.48 -19.54 5.65
C PHE A 314 -6.21 -18.85 6.81
N SER A 315 -6.40 -19.59 7.91
CA SER A 315 -6.94 -19.10 9.19
C SER A 315 -5.84 -18.32 9.95
N THR A 316 -6.26 -17.36 10.76
CA THR A 316 -5.43 -16.54 11.67
C THR A 316 -4.60 -17.32 12.69
N ALA A 317 -4.75 -18.65 12.78
CA ALA A 317 -3.84 -19.53 13.52
C ALA A 317 -2.57 -19.86 12.70
N MET A 318 -1.72 -18.86 12.44
CA MET A 318 -0.38 -19.04 11.83
C MET A 318 0.66 -19.72 12.76
N GLU A 319 0.24 -20.67 13.58
CA GLU A 319 1.13 -21.45 14.45
C GLU A 319 1.64 -22.76 13.78
N GLU A 320 1.05 -23.15 12.64
CA GLU A 320 1.39 -24.38 11.89
C GLU A 320 2.28 -24.14 10.65
N LEU A 321 3.21 -23.18 10.72
CA LEU A 321 4.08 -22.77 9.60
C LEU A 321 5.54 -23.22 9.75
N GLU A 322 5.83 -24.27 10.54
CA GLU A 322 7.17 -24.88 10.57
C GLU A 322 7.43 -25.68 9.27
N ASP A 323 6.42 -26.40 8.74
CA ASP A 323 6.54 -27.25 7.55
C ASP A 323 6.45 -26.50 6.21
N HIS A 324 5.99 -25.24 6.21
CA HIS A 324 5.68 -24.46 5.00
C HIS A 324 6.69 -23.32 4.71
N LYS A 325 7.80 -23.24 5.46
CA LYS A 325 8.85 -22.20 5.27
C LYS A 325 9.45 -22.17 3.85
N ASN A 326 9.36 -23.29 3.13
CA ASN A 326 9.94 -23.46 1.79
C ASN A 326 9.01 -23.01 0.64
N THR A 327 7.78 -22.57 0.92
CA THR A 327 6.79 -22.24 -0.13
C THR A 327 6.39 -20.75 -0.15
N ILE A 328 6.91 -19.95 0.78
CA ILE A 328 6.63 -18.53 0.89
C ILE A 328 7.81 -17.71 0.39
N TYR A 329 7.56 -16.87 -0.60
CA TYR A 329 8.57 -16.05 -1.24
C TYR A 329 8.23 -14.57 -1.12
N GLN A 330 9.23 -13.76 -0.79
CA GLN A 330 9.13 -12.33 -0.90
C GLN A 330 9.16 -11.95 -2.38
N LEU A 331 8.08 -11.33 -2.84
CA LEU A 331 7.95 -10.78 -4.18
C LEU A 331 8.56 -9.37 -4.22
N GLU A 332 9.57 -9.19 -5.06
CA GLU A 332 10.29 -7.93 -5.18
C GLU A 332 10.18 -7.32 -6.56
N TYR A 333 9.77 -6.06 -6.60
CA TYR A 333 9.72 -5.28 -7.83
C TYR A 333 11.08 -4.64 -8.11
N VAL A 334 11.59 -4.78 -9.34
CA VAL A 334 12.87 -4.23 -9.79
C VAL A 334 12.68 -3.03 -10.74
N GLY A 335 11.53 -2.91 -11.39
CA GLY A 335 11.28 -1.94 -12.46
C GLY A 335 11.17 -2.62 -13.84
N GLY A 336 11.49 -1.93 -14.93
CA GLY A 336 11.54 -2.53 -16.27
C GLY A 336 10.27 -2.31 -17.11
N ARG A 337 9.97 -3.26 -18.02
CA ARG A 337 8.85 -3.14 -18.97
C ARG A 337 7.52 -3.40 -18.26
N GLY A 338 6.61 -2.43 -18.31
CA GLY A 338 5.30 -2.45 -17.66
C GLY A 338 4.79 -1.03 -17.42
N PRO A 339 3.58 -0.85 -16.86
CA PRO A 339 3.06 0.46 -16.51
C PRO A 339 3.94 1.13 -15.45
N ASP A 340 4.47 2.33 -15.74
CA ASP A 340 5.20 3.11 -14.73
C ASP A 340 4.17 3.73 -13.76
N MET A 341 3.87 2.99 -12.70
CA MET A 341 2.88 3.38 -11.70
C MET A 341 3.25 4.69 -11.00
N ALA A 342 4.55 5.02 -10.86
CA ALA A 342 4.95 6.28 -10.27
C ALA A 342 4.59 7.44 -11.21
N ASP A 343 4.88 7.30 -12.50
CA ASP A 343 4.53 8.32 -13.49
C ASP A 343 3.00 8.45 -13.66
N ILE A 344 2.24 7.34 -13.64
CA ILE A 344 0.75 7.39 -13.70
C ILE A 344 0.17 8.12 -12.49
N VAL A 345 0.66 7.81 -11.28
CA VAL A 345 0.21 8.46 -10.03
C VAL A 345 0.63 9.94 -9.99
N ASN A 346 1.82 10.27 -10.48
CA ASN A 346 2.29 11.65 -10.58
C ASN A 346 1.46 12.45 -11.58
N ALA A 347 1.14 11.90 -12.76
CA ALA A 347 0.26 12.51 -13.75
C ALA A 347 -1.16 12.75 -13.20
N ALA A 348 -1.66 11.85 -12.35
CA ALA A 348 -2.91 12.04 -11.62
C ALA A 348 -2.87 13.18 -10.59
N SER A 349 -1.68 13.59 -10.14
CA SER A 349 -1.48 14.57 -9.08
C SER A 349 -1.40 16.01 -9.61
N THR A 350 -1.08 16.22 -10.89
CA THR A 350 -0.97 17.53 -11.54
C THR A 350 -2.21 17.87 -12.39
N PRO A 351 -2.93 18.97 -12.11
CA PRO A 351 -4.15 19.36 -12.81
C PRO A 351 -3.88 20.11 -14.13
N LEU A 352 -2.78 19.82 -14.85
CA LEU A 352 -2.58 20.43 -16.17
C LEU A 352 -3.69 19.95 -17.12
N VAL A 353 -4.18 20.87 -17.96
CA VAL A 353 -5.49 20.85 -18.68
C VAL A 353 -5.67 19.70 -19.70
N ASP A 354 -4.75 18.74 -19.78
CA ASP A 354 -4.85 17.52 -20.61
C ASP A 354 -4.73 16.25 -19.76
N ALA A 355 -5.60 16.09 -18.75
CA ALA A 355 -5.65 14.91 -17.87
C ALA A 355 -6.17 13.62 -18.57
N SER A 356 -5.87 13.46 -19.86
CA SER A 356 -6.30 12.35 -20.72
C SER A 356 -5.21 11.33 -21.08
N SER A 357 -4.00 11.38 -20.49
CA SER A 357 -2.84 10.71 -21.13
C SER A 357 -2.18 9.52 -20.41
N ALA A 358 -2.61 9.11 -19.21
CA ALA A 358 -2.04 7.91 -18.55
C ALA A 358 -2.96 6.69 -18.69
N ALA A 359 -3.35 6.37 -19.92
CA ALA A 359 -4.12 5.18 -20.26
C ALA A 359 -3.17 4.08 -20.73
N PHE A 360 -3.15 2.95 -20.02
CA PHE A 360 -2.34 1.78 -20.39
C PHE A 360 -3.26 0.62 -20.76
N SER A 361 -3.14 0.10 -21.97
CA SER A 361 -3.90 -1.06 -22.39
C SER A 361 -3.18 -2.36 -22.01
N PHE A 362 -3.91 -3.46 -21.93
CA PHE A 362 -3.30 -4.78 -21.89
C PHE A 362 -2.50 -5.03 -23.18
N ASP A 363 -1.36 -5.69 -23.06
CA ASP A 363 -0.51 -6.09 -24.17
C ASP A 363 -1.22 -7.21 -24.96
N GLY A 364 -1.64 -6.91 -26.20
CA GLY A 364 -2.28 -7.87 -27.10
C GLY A 364 -3.03 -7.19 -28.25
N THR A 365 -2.87 -7.69 -29.48
CA THR A 365 -3.69 -7.27 -30.63
C THR A 365 -5.11 -7.81 -30.51
N ASP A 366 -6.08 -7.05 -31.02
CA ASP A 366 -7.51 -7.31 -30.92
C ASP A 366 -7.92 -8.79 -31.12
N GLU A 367 -8.80 -9.24 -30.21
CA GLU A 367 -9.67 -10.43 -30.27
C GLU A 367 -9.26 -11.75 -29.59
N GLY A 368 -8.03 -11.94 -29.11
CA GLY A 368 -7.57 -13.27 -28.67
C GLY A 368 -7.42 -13.52 -27.18
N ALA A 369 -6.35 -12.97 -26.60
CA ALA A 369 -6.00 -13.05 -25.18
C ALA A 369 -5.08 -11.87 -24.85
N THR A 370 -5.44 -11.11 -23.83
CA THR A 370 -4.85 -9.82 -23.43
C THR A 370 -4.09 -10.01 -22.13
N TYR A 371 -2.76 -10.03 -22.16
CA TYR A 371 -1.96 -10.11 -20.92
C TYR A 371 -1.44 -8.73 -20.53
N LEU A 372 -1.06 -8.54 -19.27
CA LEU A 372 -0.43 -7.31 -18.81
C LEU A 372 0.98 -7.62 -18.32
N THR A 373 2.00 -7.02 -18.95
CA THR A 373 3.35 -7.06 -18.40
C THR A 373 3.43 -6.14 -17.18
N THR A 374 3.63 -6.71 -15.99
CA THR A 374 3.59 -5.94 -14.73
C THR A 374 4.95 -5.33 -14.36
N GLY A 375 6.04 -5.77 -14.97
CA GLY A 375 7.41 -5.36 -14.65
C GLY A 375 8.37 -6.53 -14.49
N LEU A 376 9.57 -6.22 -14.04
CA LEU A 376 10.61 -7.16 -13.62
C LEU A 376 10.52 -7.41 -12.14
N TRP A 377 10.62 -8.70 -11.80
CA TRP A 377 10.43 -9.20 -10.45
C TRP A 377 11.54 -10.16 -10.05
N ARG A 378 11.68 -10.33 -8.74
CA ARG A 378 12.47 -11.38 -8.10
C ARG A 378 11.63 -12.07 -7.03
N LEU A 379 11.90 -13.35 -6.81
CA LEU A 379 11.35 -14.11 -5.69
C LEU A 379 12.48 -14.48 -4.74
N ARG A 380 12.41 -14.02 -3.49
CA ARG A 380 13.37 -14.37 -2.44
C ARG A 380 12.78 -15.36 -1.45
N SER A 381 13.48 -16.46 -1.20
CA SER A 381 13.13 -17.42 -0.15
C SER A 381 13.46 -16.89 1.25
N GLN A 382 12.95 -17.58 2.27
CA GLN A 382 13.17 -17.22 3.68
C GLN A 382 14.64 -17.31 4.12
N ASP A 383 15.43 -18.16 3.46
CA ASP A 383 16.88 -18.27 3.64
C ASP A 383 17.67 -17.19 2.87
N ARG A 384 16.97 -16.24 2.25
CA ARG A 384 17.49 -15.07 1.51
C ARG A 384 18.05 -15.34 0.13
N ARG A 385 18.02 -16.58 -0.35
CA ARG A 385 18.40 -16.91 -1.72
C ARG A 385 17.32 -16.47 -2.71
N LEU A 386 17.73 -16.19 -3.94
CA LEU A 386 16.81 -15.77 -5.00
C LEU A 386 16.45 -16.96 -5.88
N TRP A 387 15.24 -16.99 -6.41
CA TRP A 387 14.91 -17.89 -7.50
C TRP A 387 15.74 -17.59 -8.73
N GLN A 388 16.29 -18.65 -9.32
CA GLN A 388 17.05 -18.62 -10.56
C GLN A 388 16.33 -19.46 -11.62
N ILE A 389 15.94 -18.83 -12.73
CA ILE A 389 15.25 -19.47 -13.83
C ILE A 389 16.27 -19.74 -14.93
N LEU A 390 16.86 -20.93 -14.92
CA LEU A 390 17.92 -21.30 -15.84
C LEU A 390 17.42 -21.45 -17.28
N PRO A 391 18.19 -21.03 -18.30
CA PRO A 391 17.84 -21.25 -19.71
C PRO A 391 17.69 -22.74 -20.09
N THR A 392 18.36 -23.63 -19.34
CA THR A 392 18.27 -25.08 -19.48
C THR A 392 18.17 -25.71 -18.09
N GLY A 393 17.35 -26.76 -17.96
CA GLY A 393 17.12 -27.42 -16.68
C GLY A 393 15.96 -26.83 -15.89
N SER A 394 15.94 -27.07 -14.58
CA SER A 394 14.87 -26.64 -13.67
C SER A 394 15.25 -25.37 -12.92
N ALA A 395 14.26 -24.57 -12.54
CA ALA A 395 14.44 -23.45 -11.64
C ALA A 395 14.99 -23.93 -10.30
N GLN A 396 15.88 -23.12 -9.71
CA GLN A 396 16.58 -23.45 -8.47
C GLN A 396 16.77 -22.22 -7.59
N LEU A 397 17.22 -22.41 -6.35
CA LEU A 397 17.68 -21.30 -5.51
C LEU A 397 19.12 -20.94 -5.87
N ALA A 398 19.32 -19.68 -6.24
CA ALA A 398 20.60 -19.14 -6.62
C ALA A 398 21.58 -19.17 -5.43
N PRO A 399 22.88 -19.41 -5.67
CA PRO A 399 23.92 -19.09 -4.69
C PRO A 399 23.86 -17.61 -4.27
N GLU A 400 24.30 -17.29 -3.04
CA GLU A 400 24.15 -15.93 -2.47
C GLU A 400 24.74 -14.81 -3.36
N ASP A 401 25.86 -15.08 -4.05
CA ASP A 401 26.55 -14.12 -4.92
C ASP A 401 26.06 -14.11 -6.37
N CYS A 402 25.00 -14.87 -6.69
CA CYS A 402 24.54 -15.01 -8.06
C CYS A 402 23.71 -13.82 -8.52
N ALA A 403 24.14 -13.17 -9.61
CA ALA A 403 23.44 -12.04 -10.24
C ALA A 403 22.76 -12.40 -11.57
N LYS A 404 22.90 -13.64 -12.06
CA LYS A 404 22.41 -14.07 -13.38
C LYS A 404 21.12 -14.86 -13.28
N ASP A 405 20.18 -14.59 -14.19
CA ASP A 405 18.91 -15.33 -14.34
C ASP A 405 18.00 -15.35 -13.09
N ILE A 406 18.19 -14.37 -12.21
CA ILE A 406 17.44 -14.17 -10.95
C ILE A 406 16.29 -13.16 -11.08
N THR A 407 16.07 -12.63 -12.29
CA THR A 407 15.08 -11.59 -12.57
C THR A 407 14.28 -11.98 -13.80
N PHE A 408 12.97 -11.82 -13.72
CA PHE A 408 12.03 -12.23 -14.77
C PHE A 408 10.83 -11.28 -14.84
N GLU A 409 10.14 -11.26 -15.96
CA GLU A 409 8.88 -10.55 -16.15
C GLU A 409 7.72 -11.40 -15.63
N ILE A 410 6.73 -10.75 -15.01
CA ILE A 410 5.45 -11.38 -14.65
C ILE A 410 4.38 -10.84 -15.60
N LEU A 411 3.81 -11.74 -16.39
CA LEU A 411 2.69 -11.48 -17.28
C LEU A 411 1.40 -11.88 -16.57
N TYR A 412 0.53 -10.92 -16.34
CA TYR A 412 -0.80 -11.20 -15.81
C TYR A 412 -1.75 -11.62 -16.94
N VAL A 413 -2.39 -12.77 -16.78
CA VAL A 413 -3.34 -13.35 -17.74
C VAL A 413 -4.73 -13.37 -17.10
N PRO A 414 -5.73 -12.63 -17.61
CA PRO A 414 -7.03 -12.48 -16.97
C PRO A 414 -7.91 -13.72 -17.06
N SER A 415 -7.72 -14.52 -18.10
CA SER A 415 -8.38 -15.80 -18.31
C SER A 415 -7.58 -16.67 -19.26
N TYR A 416 -7.70 -17.98 -19.15
CA TYR A 416 -7.05 -18.94 -20.04
C TYR A 416 -7.92 -20.18 -20.25
N MET A 417 -7.67 -20.90 -21.34
CA MET A 417 -8.38 -22.15 -21.64
C MET A 417 -7.72 -23.32 -20.93
N GLU A 418 -8.51 -24.08 -20.17
CA GLU A 418 -8.14 -25.36 -19.60
C GLU A 418 -8.52 -26.49 -20.57
N GLU A 419 -7.65 -27.49 -20.68
CA GLU A 419 -7.92 -28.71 -21.46
C GLU A 419 -9.00 -29.54 -20.76
N GLY A 420 -10.03 -29.96 -21.50
CA GLY A 420 -11.07 -30.84 -20.97
C GLY A 420 -10.52 -32.23 -20.69
N ALA A 421 -10.91 -32.85 -19.57
CA ALA A 421 -10.62 -34.26 -19.35
C ALA A 421 -11.35 -35.10 -20.41
N ASN A 422 -10.64 -36.00 -21.09
CA ASN A 422 -11.27 -36.94 -22.02
C ASN A 422 -12.28 -37.81 -21.25
N ASP A 423 -13.56 -37.70 -21.58
CA ASP A 423 -14.55 -38.67 -21.11
C ASP A 423 -14.18 -40.06 -21.63
N ALA A 424 -14.42 -41.09 -20.82
CA ALA A 424 -14.15 -42.50 -21.15
C ALA A 424 -14.86 -42.99 -22.44
N CYS A 425 -15.73 -42.18 -23.03
CA CYS A 425 -16.46 -42.44 -24.27
C CYS A 425 -15.84 -41.80 -25.53
N GLY A 426 -14.68 -41.14 -25.44
CA GLY A 426 -13.95 -40.65 -26.62
C GLY A 426 -14.58 -39.46 -27.35
N ALA A 427 -15.50 -38.72 -26.71
CA ALA A 427 -15.97 -37.44 -27.22
C ALA A 427 -14.97 -36.33 -26.85
N GLU A 428 -14.57 -35.48 -27.82
CA GLU A 428 -13.71 -34.32 -27.57
C GLU A 428 -14.37 -33.39 -26.54
N ALA A 429 -13.82 -33.34 -25.32
CA ALA A 429 -14.30 -32.46 -24.29
C ALA A 429 -13.98 -31.01 -24.66
N LYS A 430 -15.01 -30.18 -24.80
CA LYS A 430 -14.88 -28.75 -25.08
C LYS A 430 -14.12 -28.07 -23.93
N GLY A 431 -12.96 -27.49 -24.20
CA GLY A 431 -12.13 -26.82 -23.18
C GLY A 431 -12.90 -25.79 -22.36
N HIS A 432 -12.59 -25.69 -21.06
CA HIS A 432 -13.24 -24.79 -20.12
C HIS A 432 -12.46 -23.48 -19.98
N MET A 433 -13.13 -22.34 -19.92
CA MET A 433 -12.46 -21.04 -19.73
C MET A 433 -12.31 -20.75 -18.23
N ASN A 434 -11.08 -20.71 -17.73
CA ASN A 434 -10.80 -20.28 -16.36
C ASN A 434 -10.77 -18.75 -16.28
N ILE A 435 -11.77 -18.15 -15.62
CA ILE A 435 -11.94 -16.69 -15.44
C ILE A 435 -11.16 -16.11 -14.25
N ARG A 436 -10.53 -16.96 -13.42
CA ARG A 436 -9.65 -16.52 -12.33
C ARG A 436 -8.32 -16.02 -12.89
N GLY A 437 -7.93 -16.56 -14.04
CA GLY A 437 -6.68 -16.21 -14.69
C GLY A 437 -5.49 -16.70 -13.89
N GLY A 438 -4.33 -16.10 -14.15
CA GLY A 438 -3.10 -16.42 -13.43
C GLY A 438 -1.95 -15.57 -13.93
N VAL A 439 -0.73 -16.01 -13.63
CA VAL A 439 0.49 -15.36 -14.05
C VAL A 439 1.36 -16.30 -14.87
N VAL A 440 2.13 -15.73 -15.80
CA VAL A 440 3.16 -16.43 -16.54
C VAL A 440 4.49 -15.73 -16.28
N PHE A 441 5.52 -16.50 -15.93
CA PHE A 441 6.86 -15.97 -15.78
C PHE A 441 7.57 -16.02 -17.14
N ARG A 442 8.17 -14.89 -17.53
CA ARG A 442 8.93 -14.74 -18.77
C ARG A 442 10.35 -14.29 -18.44
N THR A 443 11.34 -15.06 -18.86
CA THR A 443 12.76 -14.69 -18.68
C THR A 443 13.09 -13.43 -19.47
N LEU A 444 14.22 -12.79 -19.14
CA LEU A 444 14.72 -11.63 -19.90
C LEU A 444 15.01 -11.95 -21.38
N GLY A 445 15.32 -13.22 -21.67
CA GLY A 445 15.50 -13.73 -23.04
C GLY A 445 14.19 -13.97 -23.79
N GLY A 446 13.03 -13.73 -23.17
CA GLY A 446 11.71 -13.89 -23.76
C GLY A 446 11.08 -15.27 -23.59
N ALA A 447 11.82 -16.26 -23.08
CA ALA A 447 11.27 -17.61 -22.88
C ALA A 447 10.31 -17.66 -21.68
N THR A 448 9.16 -18.32 -21.84
CA THR A 448 8.18 -18.56 -20.77
C THR A 448 8.57 -19.75 -19.91
N VAL A 449 7.98 -19.81 -18.72
CA VAL A 449 8.19 -20.88 -17.75
C VAL A 449 6.95 -21.75 -17.67
N CYS A 450 7.13 -23.06 -17.51
CA CYS A 450 6.04 -24.00 -17.29
C CYS A 450 6.36 -25.05 -16.22
N ALA A 451 5.30 -25.60 -15.64
CA ALA A 451 5.37 -26.80 -14.81
C ALA A 451 5.55 -28.04 -15.72
N LYS A 452 6.64 -28.78 -15.51
CA LYS A 452 6.92 -30.05 -16.20
C LYS A 452 6.19 -31.21 -15.49
N PRO A 453 5.99 -32.36 -16.15
CA PRO A 453 5.20 -33.49 -15.60
C PRO A 453 5.63 -34.03 -14.23
N LEU A 454 6.91 -33.86 -13.86
CA LEU A 454 7.45 -34.27 -12.55
C LEU A 454 7.44 -33.14 -11.50
N GLY A 455 6.68 -32.07 -11.74
CA GLY A 455 6.54 -30.93 -10.83
C GLY A 455 7.71 -29.93 -10.86
N ALA A 456 8.76 -30.21 -11.63
CA ALA A 456 9.84 -29.25 -11.84
C ALA A 456 9.34 -28.04 -12.65
N ILE A 457 9.74 -26.84 -12.23
CA ILE A 457 9.49 -25.61 -12.98
C ILE A 457 10.68 -25.38 -13.91
N GLY A 458 10.44 -25.14 -15.20
CA GLY A 458 11.51 -24.92 -16.18
C GLY A 458 11.04 -24.15 -17.39
N ILE A 459 11.94 -23.94 -18.35
CA ILE A 459 11.59 -23.23 -19.59
C ILE A 459 10.59 -24.02 -20.43
N SER A 460 9.58 -23.32 -20.93
CA SER A 460 8.59 -23.82 -21.87
C SER A 460 9.21 -24.03 -23.25
N ASP A 461 8.79 -25.10 -23.92
CA ASP A 461 9.20 -25.38 -25.28
C ASP A 461 8.42 -24.51 -26.30
N LYS A 462 7.36 -23.83 -25.84
CA LYS A 462 6.61 -22.84 -26.62
C LYS A 462 7.34 -21.50 -26.62
N ARG A 463 7.47 -20.88 -27.80
CA ARG A 463 8.05 -19.54 -27.94
C ARG A 463 6.97 -18.46 -27.94
N THR A 464 7.25 -17.32 -27.31
CA THR A 464 6.34 -16.16 -27.19
C THR A 464 6.36 -15.23 -28.39
N ASP A 465 7.22 -15.47 -29.38
CA ASP A 465 7.47 -14.64 -30.55
C ASP A 465 6.39 -14.77 -31.65
N CYS A 466 5.35 -15.57 -31.40
CA CYS A 466 4.20 -15.68 -32.28
C CYS A 466 3.16 -14.60 -31.98
N ALA A 467 2.80 -13.79 -32.98
CA ALA A 467 1.55 -13.02 -32.94
C ALA A 467 0.43 -14.03 -32.64
N ASN A 468 -0.30 -13.86 -31.53
CA ASN A 468 -1.31 -14.78 -30.98
C ASN A 468 -0.82 -15.86 -29.99
N TRP A 469 0.32 -15.68 -29.31
CA TRP A 469 0.68 -16.55 -28.19
C TRP A 469 -0.42 -16.58 -27.12
N GLN A 470 -0.89 -17.78 -26.79
CA GLN A 470 -1.76 -18.05 -25.65
C GLN A 470 -1.05 -19.04 -24.71
N PRO A 471 -1.05 -18.78 -23.39
CA PRO A 471 -0.40 -19.66 -22.44
C PRO A 471 -1.14 -21.00 -22.37
N SER A 472 -0.37 -22.08 -22.37
CA SER A 472 -0.91 -23.40 -21.99
C SER A 472 -1.23 -23.45 -20.49
N PRO A 473 -2.13 -24.34 -20.03
CA PRO A 473 -2.37 -24.54 -18.60
C PRO A 473 -1.10 -24.82 -17.78
N ALA A 474 -0.10 -25.46 -18.39
CA ALA A 474 1.19 -25.72 -17.76
C ALA A 474 2.07 -24.47 -17.58
N GLU A 475 1.87 -23.43 -18.38
CA GLU A 475 2.58 -22.13 -18.28
C GLU A 475 1.92 -21.18 -17.26
N VAL A 476 0.66 -21.43 -16.90
CA VAL A 476 -0.08 -20.58 -15.96
C VAL A 476 0.18 -21.03 -14.52
N LEU A 477 0.62 -20.08 -13.71
CA LEU A 477 0.81 -20.21 -12.28
C LEU A 477 -0.20 -19.33 -11.54
N HIS A 478 -0.67 -19.75 -10.38
CA HIS A 478 -1.37 -18.88 -9.45
C HIS A 478 -0.36 -18.24 -8.51
N LEU A 479 -0.43 -16.91 -8.39
CA LEU A 479 0.36 -16.11 -7.45
C LEU A 479 -0.61 -15.43 -6.50
N LEU A 480 -0.58 -15.84 -5.24
CA LEU A 480 -1.35 -15.23 -4.16
C LEU A 480 -0.44 -14.24 -3.42
N PRO A 481 -0.61 -12.91 -3.62
CA PRO A 481 0.20 -11.92 -2.93
C PRO A 481 -0.34 -11.65 -1.52
N LEU A 482 0.44 -10.92 -0.71
CA LEU A 482 0.04 -10.38 0.60
C LEU A 482 -0.27 -11.43 1.67
N ILE A 483 0.24 -12.65 1.57
CA ILE A 483 -0.01 -13.70 2.56
C ILE A 483 0.59 -13.39 3.95
N ASN A 484 1.46 -12.38 4.05
CA ASN A 484 1.91 -11.80 5.31
C ASN A 484 1.00 -10.67 5.82
N ARG A 485 -0.23 -10.53 5.31
CA ARG A 485 -1.16 -9.48 5.71
C ARG A 485 -2.53 -10.08 6.01
N ILE A 486 -2.97 -10.03 7.27
CA ILE A 486 -4.35 -10.39 7.60
C ILE A 486 -5.34 -9.31 7.16
N SER A 487 -4.84 -8.09 6.95
CA SER A 487 -5.64 -6.95 6.52
C SER A 487 -4.82 -5.91 5.77
N ILE A 488 -5.51 -5.14 4.94
CA ILE A 488 -4.94 -4.03 4.16
C ILE A 488 -5.71 -2.73 4.38
N ALA A 489 -5.08 -1.61 4.05
CA ALA A 489 -5.77 -0.36 3.73
C ALA A 489 -5.63 -0.13 2.22
N CYS A 490 -6.71 0.26 1.55
CA CYS A 490 -6.67 0.57 0.11
C CYS A 490 -6.74 2.08 -0.08
N TYR A 491 -5.62 2.70 -0.47
CA TYR A 491 -5.57 4.13 -0.78
C TYR A 491 -5.62 4.34 -2.30
N SER A 492 -6.50 5.22 -2.77
CA SER A 492 -6.48 5.70 -4.15
C SER A 492 -5.65 6.97 -4.26
N PRO A 493 -4.51 6.96 -4.98
CA PRO A 493 -3.75 8.19 -5.24
C PRO A 493 -4.55 9.19 -6.10
N PHE A 494 -5.46 8.69 -6.94
CA PHE A 494 -6.30 9.52 -7.80
C PHE A 494 -7.39 10.26 -7.03
N ALA A 495 -8.06 9.62 -6.06
CA ALA A 495 -9.04 10.29 -5.19
C ALA A 495 -8.39 10.95 -3.95
N CYS A 496 -7.11 10.65 -3.68
CA CYS A 496 -6.40 11.00 -2.46
C CYS A 496 -7.18 10.60 -1.19
N ALA A 497 -7.61 9.34 -1.13
CA ALA A 497 -8.56 8.84 -0.14
C ALA A 497 -8.44 7.33 0.05
N PHE A 498 -9.03 6.81 1.12
CA PHE A 498 -9.12 5.38 1.38
C PHE A 498 -10.48 4.84 0.94
N LEU A 499 -10.47 3.64 0.35
CA LEU A 499 -11.68 2.85 0.12
C LEU A 499 -12.32 2.52 1.48
N ALA A 500 -13.54 2.98 1.70
CA ALA A 500 -14.23 2.82 2.97
C ALA A 500 -15.74 2.70 2.77
N PRO A 501 -16.47 2.12 3.73
CA PRO A 501 -17.92 2.28 3.80
C PRO A 501 -18.35 3.74 3.68
N ALA A 502 -19.36 4.03 2.87
CA ALA A 502 -19.82 5.39 2.66
C ALA A 502 -20.40 6.00 3.96
N ALA A 503 -19.90 7.17 4.34
CA ALA A 503 -20.37 7.89 5.53
C ALA A 503 -21.77 8.47 5.28
N GLY A 504 -22.79 7.99 5.99
CA GLY A 504 -24.17 8.50 5.90
C GLY A 504 -25.25 7.45 5.57
N ALA A 505 -24.87 6.21 5.22
CA ALA A 505 -25.83 5.13 5.03
C ALA A 505 -26.47 4.63 6.35
N ALA A 506 -25.92 5.02 7.51
CA ALA A 506 -26.34 4.53 8.82
C ALA A 506 -27.46 5.34 9.52
N VAL A 507 -28.06 6.39 8.93
CA VAL A 507 -29.02 7.27 9.66
C VAL A 507 -30.37 7.52 8.94
N ARG A 508 -30.74 6.73 7.92
CA ARG A 508 -32.15 6.64 7.52
C ARG A 508 -32.67 5.25 7.85
N ARG A 509 -33.40 5.17 8.97
CA ARG A 509 -34.28 4.09 9.44
C ARG A 509 -34.20 2.81 8.61
N SER A 510 -33.51 1.80 9.14
CA SER A 510 -33.93 0.39 9.22
C SER A 510 -35.00 -0.10 8.23
N SER A 511 -34.82 0.10 6.93
CA SER A 511 -35.48 -0.72 5.93
C SER A 511 -34.56 -1.91 5.67
N VAL A 512 -35.00 -3.09 6.10
CA VAL A 512 -34.43 -4.38 5.69
C VAL A 512 -34.35 -4.36 4.15
N GLY A 513 -33.15 -4.19 3.59
CA GLY A 513 -32.93 -4.09 2.14
C GLY A 513 -32.11 -2.90 1.62
N ALA A 514 -31.69 -1.93 2.46
CA ALA A 514 -30.77 -0.88 2.00
C ALA A 514 -29.34 -1.43 1.86
N THR A 515 -28.83 -1.52 0.63
CA THR A 515 -27.44 -1.91 0.36
C THR A 515 -26.49 -0.81 0.83
N SER A 516 -25.58 -1.16 1.75
CA SER A 516 -24.52 -0.26 2.21
C SER A 516 -23.52 -0.06 1.06
N THR A 517 -23.20 1.17 0.70
CA THR A 517 -22.30 1.47 -0.42
C THR A 517 -20.87 1.70 0.05
N VAL A 518 -19.92 1.61 -0.88
CA VAL A 518 -18.50 1.91 -0.65
C VAL A 518 -18.14 3.15 -1.44
N ASP A 519 -17.32 4.02 -0.85
CA ASP A 519 -16.74 5.17 -1.53
C ASP A 519 -15.24 5.29 -1.23
N CYS A 520 -14.62 6.27 -1.85
CA CYS A 520 -13.22 6.63 -1.67
C CYS A 520 -13.16 8.13 -1.33
N THR A 521 -13.90 8.55 -0.30
CA THR A 521 -13.92 9.95 0.18
C THR A 521 -13.22 10.12 1.52
N SER A 522 -13.11 9.05 2.32
CA SER A 522 -12.48 9.07 3.64
C SER A 522 -10.97 9.32 3.57
N CYS A 523 -10.45 10.18 4.46
CA CYS A 523 -9.01 10.29 4.72
C CYS A 523 -8.57 9.41 5.91
N VAL A 524 -9.51 8.71 6.54
CA VAL A 524 -9.24 7.77 7.63
C VAL A 524 -9.07 6.38 7.01
N PRO A 525 -7.93 5.71 7.25
CA PRO A 525 -7.71 4.37 6.74
C PRO A 525 -8.76 3.38 7.24
N GLN A 526 -9.37 2.65 6.31
CA GLN A 526 -10.23 1.52 6.62
C GLN A 526 -9.41 0.24 6.65
N GLN A 527 -9.61 -0.59 7.68
CA GLN A 527 -9.07 -1.94 7.72
C GLN A 527 -9.98 -2.88 6.93
N TRP A 528 -9.43 -3.50 5.89
CA TRP A 528 -10.06 -4.57 5.12
C TRP A 528 -9.37 -5.88 5.45
N LEU A 529 -10.04 -6.79 6.14
CA LEU A 529 -9.51 -8.13 6.41
C LEU A 529 -9.60 -8.98 5.15
N LEU A 530 -8.55 -9.78 4.92
CA LEU A 530 -8.43 -10.62 3.75
C LEU A 530 -8.72 -12.06 4.11
N ARG A 531 -9.61 -12.70 3.34
CA ARG A 531 -9.72 -14.16 3.30
C ARG A 531 -9.18 -14.65 1.96
N HIS A 532 -8.07 -15.38 1.98
CA HIS A 532 -7.50 -16.01 0.80
C HIS A 532 -8.19 -17.35 0.53
N LEU A 533 -8.70 -17.54 -0.68
CA LEU A 533 -9.39 -18.76 -1.09
C LEU A 533 -8.42 -19.68 -1.85
N ILE A 534 -8.62 -20.99 -1.72
CA ILE A 534 -7.82 -22.03 -2.40
C ILE A 534 -7.83 -21.85 -3.93
N ALA A 535 -8.92 -21.26 -4.43
CA ALA A 535 -9.14 -20.86 -5.81
C ALA A 535 -8.14 -19.82 -6.37
N GLY A 536 -7.30 -19.20 -5.54
CA GLY A 536 -6.40 -18.13 -5.98
C GLY A 536 -7.02 -16.72 -5.91
N THR A 537 -8.18 -16.59 -5.26
CA THR A 537 -8.95 -15.36 -5.11
C THR A 537 -8.97 -14.89 -3.66
N VAL A 538 -9.44 -13.66 -3.44
CA VAL A 538 -9.54 -13.01 -2.13
C VAL A 538 -10.93 -12.43 -1.95
N GLN A 539 -11.41 -12.50 -0.71
CA GLN A 539 -12.57 -11.77 -0.24
C GLN A 539 -12.14 -10.66 0.73
N PHE A 540 -12.77 -9.49 0.62
CA PHE A 540 -12.49 -8.34 1.48
C PHE A 540 -13.61 -8.15 2.51
N PHE A 541 -13.24 -8.25 3.79
CA PHE A 541 -14.14 -8.10 4.92
C PHE A 541 -13.90 -6.79 5.66
N THR A 542 -14.96 -6.19 6.17
CA THR A 542 -14.89 -5.10 7.15
C THR A 542 -15.98 -5.29 8.19
N LYS A 543 -15.82 -4.70 9.37
CA LYS A 543 -16.78 -4.79 10.46
C LYS A 543 -17.59 -3.50 10.55
N GLN A 544 -18.92 -3.58 10.48
CA GLN A 544 -19.85 -2.47 10.74
C GLN A 544 -20.83 -2.84 11.84
N THR A 545 -20.93 -2.04 12.91
CA THR A 545 -21.86 -2.26 14.04
C THR A 545 -21.91 -3.73 14.50
N ASP A 546 -20.73 -4.30 14.72
CA ASP A 546 -20.51 -5.69 15.09
C ASP A 546 -20.90 -6.80 14.10
N ARG A 547 -21.22 -6.45 12.87
CA ARG A 547 -21.47 -7.42 11.79
C ARG A 547 -20.35 -7.42 10.77
N TRP A 548 -20.03 -8.59 10.25
CA TRP A 548 -19.15 -8.73 9.11
C TRP A 548 -19.86 -8.27 7.84
N MET A 549 -19.18 -7.45 7.06
CA MET A 549 -19.61 -6.97 5.77
C MET A 549 -18.56 -7.38 4.73
N ILE A 550 -18.99 -7.90 3.59
CA ILE A 550 -18.13 -8.33 2.51
C ILE A 550 -18.29 -7.41 1.29
N LEU A 551 -17.17 -7.05 0.67
CA LEU A 551 -17.15 -6.26 -0.56
C LEU A 551 -17.79 -7.07 -1.69
N THR A 552 -18.85 -6.55 -2.30
CA THR A 552 -19.65 -7.26 -3.30
C THR A 552 -19.86 -6.40 -4.54
N VAL A 553 -19.67 -7.01 -5.70
CA VAL A 553 -19.95 -6.43 -7.01
C VAL A 553 -21.29 -6.96 -7.52
N THR A 554 -22.13 -6.06 -8.01
CA THR A 554 -23.39 -6.42 -8.66
C THR A 554 -23.22 -6.61 -10.17
N THR A 555 -24.14 -7.33 -10.82
CA THR A 555 -24.19 -7.48 -12.29
C THR A 555 -24.32 -6.16 -13.06
N GLN A 556 -24.72 -5.08 -12.39
CA GLN A 556 -24.77 -3.72 -12.95
C GLN A 556 -23.42 -2.97 -12.83
N GLY A 557 -22.39 -3.58 -12.25
CA GLY A 557 -21.07 -2.97 -12.04
C GLY A 557 -20.97 -2.05 -10.83
N ASN A 558 -22.00 -2.02 -9.96
CA ASN A 558 -21.95 -1.28 -8.70
C ASN A 558 -21.19 -2.08 -7.63
N VAL A 559 -20.46 -1.36 -6.78
CA VAL A 559 -19.67 -1.91 -5.67
C VAL A 559 -20.37 -1.57 -4.36
N THR A 560 -20.69 -2.60 -3.58
CA THR A 560 -21.53 -2.51 -2.39
C THR A 560 -20.96 -3.37 -1.26
N LEU A 561 -21.57 -3.29 -0.09
CA LEU A 561 -21.31 -4.12 1.07
C LEU A 561 -22.54 -4.95 1.38
N THR A 562 -22.36 -6.26 1.40
CA THR A 562 -23.39 -7.21 1.83
C THR A 562 -23.03 -7.77 3.22
N PRO A 563 -24.01 -7.98 4.11
CA PRO A 563 -23.75 -8.67 5.37
C PRO A 563 -23.25 -10.08 5.11
N SER A 564 -22.25 -10.52 5.87
CA SER A 564 -21.76 -11.90 5.85
C SER A 564 -22.03 -12.56 7.21
N GLU A 565 -22.49 -13.80 7.18
CA GLU A 565 -22.67 -14.62 8.38
C GLU A 565 -21.35 -15.15 8.93
N THR A 566 -20.32 -15.22 8.08
CA THR A 566 -19.01 -15.79 8.43
C THR A 566 -17.94 -14.69 8.53
N GLY A 567 -17.07 -14.80 9.52
CA GLY A 567 -15.89 -13.92 9.65
C GLY A 567 -14.72 -14.35 8.77
N PRO A 568 -13.75 -13.47 8.47
CA PRO A 568 -12.63 -13.76 7.57
C PRO A 568 -11.82 -15.02 7.94
N ASP A 569 -11.86 -15.43 9.21
CA ASP A 569 -11.12 -16.57 9.77
C ASP A 569 -11.84 -17.92 9.66
N GLU A 570 -13.13 -17.92 9.33
CA GLU A 570 -13.96 -19.14 9.26
C GLU A 570 -13.72 -19.93 7.97
N THR A 571 -13.72 -21.25 8.10
CA THR A 571 -13.42 -22.24 7.06
C THR A 571 -14.60 -22.41 6.10
N GLU A 572 -14.35 -22.51 4.78
CA GLU A 572 -15.40 -22.89 3.80
C GLU A 572 -16.09 -24.22 4.15
N ALA A 573 -15.47 -25.10 4.94
CA ALA A 573 -16.04 -26.37 5.38
C ALA A 573 -17.27 -26.23 6.30
N GLU A 574 -17.46 -25.10 6.99
CA GLU A 574 -18.64 -24.84 7.83
C GLU A 574 -19.75 -24.09 7.06
N ALA A 575 -19.42 -23.49 5.91
CA ALA A 575 -20.41 -22.96 4.97
C ALA A 575 -20.95 -24.14 4.14
N GLY A 576 -22.17 -24.57 4.46
CA GLY A 576 -22.77 -25.81 3.95
C GLY A 576 -22.47 -26.17 2.49
N VAL A 577 -22.21 -27.46 2.28
CA VAL A 577 -22.04 -28.14 0.98
C VAL A 577 -23.21 -27.79 0.04
N GLY A 578 -23.08 -26.73 -0.74
CA GLY A 578 -24.17 -26.27 -1.62
C GLY A 578 -23.97 -24.92 -2.31
N THR A 579 -23.14 -24.01 -1.81
CA THR A 579 -22.87 -22.73 -2.50
C THR A 579 -21.62 -22.85 -3.37
N GLY A 580 -21.79 -22.87 -4.69
CA GLY A 580 -20.68 -22.71 -5.64
C GLY A 580 -19.94 -21.37 -5.46
N PRO A 581 -18.82 -21.15 -6.18
CA PRO A 581 -18.01 -19.94 -6.04
C PRO A 581 -18.86 -18.68 -6.21
N ASN A 582 -18.91 -17.82 -5.17
CA ASN A 582 -19.70 -16.61 -5.19
C ASN A 582 -18.92 -15.49 -5.88
N SER A 583 -18.93 -15.55 -7.22
CA SER A 583 -18.19 -14.63 -8.11
C SER A 583 -18.43 -13.13 -7.84
N GLU A 584 -19.54 -12.77 -7.18
CA GLU A 584 -19.88 -11.40 -6.80
C GLU A 584 -18.98 -10.86 -5.69
N THR A 585 -18.40 -11.73 -4.85
CA THR A 585 -17.62 -11.34 -3.66
C THR A 585 -16.12 -11.60 -3.80
N GLU A 586 -15.72 -12.29 -4.86
CA GLU A 586 -14.35 -12.73 -5.08
C GLU A 586 -13.59 -11.76 -5.99
N PHE A 587 -12.36 -11.46 -5.58
CA PHE A 587 -11.45 -10.60 -6.29
C PHE A 587 -10.10 -11.28 -6.49
N VAL A 588 -9.34 -10.81 -7.48
CA VAL A 588 -7.93 -11.14 -7.63
C VAL A 588 -7.12 -9.85 -7.49
N ILE A 589 -6.05 -9.94 -6.69
CA ILE A 589 -5.10 -8.85 -6.45
C ILE A 589 -3.89 -9.06 -7.34
N PHE A 590 -3.58 -8.08 -8.19
CA PHE A 590 -2.37 -8.10 -9.01
C PHE A 590 -1.43 -6.99 -8.58
N MET A 591 -0.29 -7.38 -8.03
CA MET A 591 0.78 -6.45 -7.70
C MET A 591 1.42 -5.94 -8.99
N THR A 592 1.51 -4.61 -9.11
CA THR A 592 2.20 -3.94 -10.23
C THR A 592 3.48 -3.24 -9.77
N SER A 593 3.65 -3.08 -8.46
CA SER A 593 4.92 -2.75 -7.83
C SER A 593 4.97 -3.34 -6.41
N ASP A 594 5.98 -2.96 -5.63
CA ASP A 594 6.06 -3.18 -4.19
C ASP A 594 4.89 -2.61 -3.36
N LYS A 595 4.18 -1.59 -3.86
CA LYS A 595 3.13 -0.87 -3.12
C LYS A 595 1.83 -0.63 -3.89
N TYR A 596 1.83 -0.83 -5.21
CA TYR A 596 0.64 -0.61 -6.04
C TYR A 596 0.08 -1.93 -6.56
N ALA A 597 -1.25 -2.01 -6.61
CA ALA A 597 -1.98 -3.15 -7.11
C ALA A 597 -3.21 -2.75 -7.92
N LEU A 598 -3.67 -3.69 -8.74
CA LEU A 598 -4.97 -3.68 -9.41
C LEU A 598 -5.88 -4.69 -8.73
N LEU A 599 -7.15 -4.32 -8.55
CA LEU A 599 -8.17 -5.17 -7.92
C LEU A 599 -9.21 -5.55 -8.98
N ARG A 600 -9.30 -6.84 -9.30
CA ARG A 600 -10.18 -7.36 -10.36
C ARG A 600 -11.25 -8.28 -9.76
N PRO A 601 -12.55 -7.96 -9.84
CA PRO A 601 -13.59 -8.91 -9.46
C PRO A 601 -13.65 -10.10 -10.42
N LEU A 602 -14.14 -11.24 -9.92
CA LEU A 602 -14.44 -12.40 -10.77
C LEU A 602 -15.74 -12.23 -11.57
N LEU A 603 -16.73 -11.52 -11.03
CA LEU A 603 -17.99 -11.27 -11.72
C LEU A 603 -17.74 -10.52 -13.04
N SER A 604 -18.17 -11.13 -14.15
CA SER A 604 -18.17 -10.48 -15.46
C SER A 604 -19.34 -9.51 -15.55
N VAL A 605 -19.07 -8.27 -15.93
CA VAL A 605 -20.07 -7.20 -16.04
C VAL A 605 -20.08 -6.65 -17.47
N GLY A 606 -21.26 -6.59 -18.10
CA GLY A 606 -21.48 -6.08 -19.46
C GLY A 606 -21.75 -7.16 -20.50
N SER A 607 -22.46 -6.81 -21.59
CA SER A 607 -22.81 -7.73 -22.67
C SER A 607 -21.67 -7.84 -23.69
N GLY A 608 -20.89 -8.93 -23.64
CA GLY A 608 -20.12 -9.43 -24.79
C GLY A 608 -18.66 -8.97 -24.95
N GLN A 609 -18.07 -8.23 -24.01
CA GLN A 609 -16.64 -7.87 -24.08
C GLN A 609 -15.78 -8.78 -23.19
N ARG A 610 -14.72 -9.39 -23.77
CA ARG A 610 -13.76 -10.29 -23.09
C ARG A 610 -12.71 -9.56 -22.22
N ARG A 611 -12.89 -8.27 -21.94
CA ARG A 611 -11.86 -7.44 -21.27
C ARG A 611 -12.03 -7.51 -19.75
N PRO A 612 -10.94 -7.55 -18.97
CA PRO A 612 -11.03 -7.61 -17.51
C PRO A 612 -11.58 -6.28 -16.95
N ALA A 613 -12.55 -6.39 -16.05
CA ALA A 613 -13.07 -5.24 -15.30
C ALA A 613 -12.18 -4.94 -14.09
N LEU A 614 -11.88 -3.68 -13.81
CA LEU A 614 -11.04 -3.28 -12.67
C LEU A 614 -11.81 -2.39 -11.70
N LEU A 615 -11.56 -2.54 -10.40
CA LEU A 615 -12.10 -1.62 -9.40
C LEU A 615 -11.43 -0.25 -9.55
N ALA A 616 -12.23 0.80 -9.76
CA ALA A 616 -11.75 2.13 -10.01
C ALA A 616 -12.44 3.18 -9.12
N ALA A 617 -11.68 4.16 -8.66
CA ALA A 617 -12.18 5.38 -8.03
C ALA A 617 -12.09 6.56 -8.99
N ASN A 618 -13.06 7.48 -8.93
CA ASN A 618 -12.99 8.76 -9.62
C ASN A 618 -12.44 9.87 -8.70
N LEU A 619 -12.21 11.07 -9.27
CA LEU A 619 -11.69 12.23 -8.53
C LEU A 619 -12.58 12.66 -7.34
N GLN A 620 -13.89 12.44 -7.46
CA GLN A 620 -14.87 12.76 -6.41
C GLN A 620 -14.98 11.66 -5.34
N GLY A 621 -14.27 10.54 -5.50
CA GLY A 621 -14.31 9.40 -4.59
C GLY A 621 -15.44 8.40 -4.87
N GLY A 622 -16.16 8.52 -5.97
CA GLY A 622 -17.10 7.48 -6.40
C GLY A 622 -16.35 6.22 -6.86
N VAL A 623 -16.80 5.05 -6.41
CA VAL A 623 -16.18 3.75 -6.70
C VAL A 623 -17.08 2.92 -7.60
N LYS A 624 -16.54 2.43 -8.72
CA LYS A 624 -17.24 1.61 -9.72
C LYS A 624 -16.28 0.63 -10.39
N LEU A 625 -16.80 -0.27 -11.21
CA LEU A 625 -15.96 -1.05 -12.11
C LEU A 625 -15.69 -0.31 -13.43
N ASP A 626 -14.42 -0.23 -13.80
CA ASP A 626 -13.96 0.17 -15.12
C ASP A 626 -13.92 -1.06 -16.03
N VAL A 627 -14.75 -1.05 -17.08
CA VAL A 627 -14.88 -2.13 -18.08
C VAL A 627 -14.25 -1.76 -19.43
N SER A 628 -13.52 -0.64 -19.51
CA SER A 628 -12.89 -0.18 -20.75
C SER A 628 -11.78 -1.13 -21.25
N GLY A 629 -11.19 -1.89 -20.32
CA GLY A 629 -9.98 -2.70 -20.54
C GLY A 629 -8.71 -1.87 -20.64
N THR A 630 -8.77 -0.62 -20.18
CA THR A 630 -7.63 0.29 -20.06
C THR A 630 -7.37 0.57 -18.58
N ILE A 631 -6.11 0.52 -18.18
CA ILE A 631 -5.66 0.88 -16.84
C ILE A 631 -5.50 2.40 -16.79
N THR A 632 -6.43 3.04 -16.09
CA THR A 632 -6.40 4.48 -15.80
C THR A 632 -5.87 4.73 -14.38
N PRO A 633 -5.49 5.96 -14.02
CA PRO A 633 -5.05 6.26 -12.65
C PRO A 633 -6.08 5.91 -11.57
N GLY A 634 -7.37 5.91 -11.91
CA GLY A 634 -8.46 5.52 -11.01
C GLY A 634 -8.43 4.05 -10.61
N CYS A 635 -7.85 3.17 -11.43
CA CYS A 635 -7.74 1.73 -11.19
C CYS A 635 -6.60 1.35 -10.22
N ILE A 636 -5.73 2.30 -9.87
CA ILE A 636 -4.53 2.06 -9.06
C ILE A 636 -4.86 2.18 -7.58
N TRP A 637 -4.54 1.12 -6.83
CA TRP A 637 -4.66 1.08 -5.39
C TRP A 637 -3.28 0.94 -4.75
N GLN A 638 -2.94 1.85 -3.84
CA GLN A 638 -1.79 1.69 -2.96
C GLN A 638 -2.20 0.88 -1.74
N ILE A 639 -1.42 -0.16 -1.42
CA ILE A 639 -1.70 -1.15 -0.36
C ILE A 639 -0.49 -1.50 0.50
#